data_AF-A0A6P6EC69-F1
#
_entry.id   AF-A0A6P6EC69-F1
#
_cell.length_a   1.000
_cell.length_b   1.000
_cell.length_c   1.000
_cell.angle_alpha   90.00
_cell.angle_beta   90.00
_cell.angle_gamma   90.00
#
_symmetry.space_group_name_H-M   'P 1'
#
loop_
_entity.id
_entity.type
_entity.pdbx_description
1 polymer ?
#
loop_
_entity_poly.entity_id
_entity_poly.type
_entity_poly.pdbx_seq_one_letter_code
_entity_poly.pdbx_strand_id
1 'polypeptide(L)'
;MGQLGAALGLPRLLFLLLCCGHLLLVPSQAATTQVTTNQGITSQVSSGNQTTHQEPTSQKTPKQTTNHQKTQSPNLVTDEAEANKFVEEYDRTAQVVWNEYSEANWNYNVNITTEGSKILLQKNMHVANHTLKYGTWAKRFDVSNFQNTTTKRIVKKVQDLDRAALPTQELEEYNQILLDMETTYSVGSVCHTNGTCLQLEPDLTSVMATSRKYEELLWVWKGWRDKVGRAVLPFFPKYVELTNKAARLNGYADAGDSWRATYETPSLEQDLEQLFQELQPLYLHLHAYVRRALHRHYGPELINLEGPIPAHLLGNMWAQTWSNIYDLVVPFPSALNVDATEAMIKQGWTPRRMFQEADDFFVSLGLLPVPPEFWNKSMLEKPTDGREVVCHASAWDFYNGKDFRIKQCTAVSMEDLVIAHHEMGHIQYFMQYKDLPLAFREGANPGFHEAIGDVLALSVSTPKHLHSLNLLSSEGSSYEHDINFLMKMALDKIAFLPFSYLLDQWRWRVFDGSISQENYNQEWWSLRLKYQGLCPPVPRSQGDFDPGAKFHVPSSVPYIRYFVSFIIQFQFHEALCKAAGHQKPLHKCDIYQSKEAGKLLGDTMKLGFSKPWPEAMKLITGQPNMSALAMMNYFKPLMDWLVTENGRHGEKLGWPQYNWTPASARSENFFSASDRVNFLGMSLEPQQARMGQWVLLFLGVALLVATVGLAQRLFSIRHHRLRQPQFGSEVELRHS
;
A
#
# COMPACT_ATOMS: atom_id res chain seq x y z
N MET A 1 26.15 -36.19 -64.82
CA MET A 1 27.56 -35.84 -65.09
C MET A 1 28.07 -35.13 -63.83
N GLY A 2 28.52 -35.85 -62.80
CA GLY A 2 29.88 -36.38 -62.58
C GLY A 2 30.58 -35.45 -61.56
N GLN A 3 30.58 -35.74 -60.25
CA GLN A 3 31.61 -36.48 -59.46
C GLN A 3 33.04 -35.94 -59.72
N LEU A 4 33.91 -35.64 -58.75
CA LEU A 4 34.33 -36.24 -57.47
C LEU A 4 34.76 -35.11 -56.48
N GLY A 5 34.92 -35.28 -55.17
CA GLY A 5 34.98 -36.47 -54.33
C GLY A 5 35.00 -36.11 -52.83
N ALA A 6 34.60 -37.08 -52.02
CA ALA A 6 34.40 -37.01 -50.57
C ALA A 6 35.66 -37.37 -49.77
N ALA A 7 35.70 -36.93 -48.50
CA ALA A 7 36.19 -37.75 -47.39
C ALA A 7 35.54 -37.30 -46.06
N LEU A 8 35.10 -38.30 -45.30
CA LEU A 8 34.31 -38.25 -44.07
C LEU A 8 35.12 -37.85 -42.82
N GLY A 9 34.43 -37.38 -41.78
CA GLY A 9 34.89 -37.53 -40.39
C GLY A 9 34.28 -36.56 -39.38
N LEU A 10 33.01 -36.74 -38.98
CA LEU A 10 32.52 -36.30 -37.66
C LEU A 10 32.99 -37.33 -36.60
N PRO A 11 33.10 -37.02 -35.28
CA PRO A 11 32.14 -36.16 -34.58
C PRO A 11 32.67 -35.27 -33.42
N ARG A 12 31.84 -34.29 -33.05
CA ARG A 12 31.56 -33.82 -31.67
C ARG A 12 32.69 -34.01 -30.64
N LEU A 13 33.58 -33.03 -30.50
CA LEU A 13 34.47 -32.93 -29.33
C LEU A 13 34.85 -31.49 -28.99
N LEU A 14 33.86 -30.60 -28.84
CA LEU A 14 34.06 -29.33 -28.10
C LEU A 14 32.78 -28.83 -27.38
N PHE A 15 31.77 -29.69 -27.25
CA PHE A 15 30.49 -29.39 -26.58
C PHE A 15 30.19 -30.42 -25.46
N LEU A 16 31.24 -30.93 -24.81
CA LEU A 16 31.17 -32.03 -23.83
C LEU A 16 32.24 -31.85 -22.73
N LEU A 17 32.25 -30.69 -22.07
CA LEU A 17 33.02 -30.48 -20.82
C LEU A 17 32.29 -29.63 -19.77
N LEU A 18 30.97 -29.46 -19.85
CA LEU A 18 30.15 -28.87 -18.79
C LEU A 18 28.85 -29.62 -18.49
N CYS A 19 28.67 -30.84 -18.99
CA CYS A 19 27.52 -31.68 -18.66
C CYS A 19 27.94 -33.13 -18.34
N CYS A 20 27.61 -33.52 -17.10
CA CYS A 20 27.50 -34.88 -16.53
C CYS A 20 28.75 -35.62 -16.02
N GLY A 21 28.90 -35.58 -14.69
CA GLY A 21 28.91 -36.76 -13.81
C GLY A 21 28.10 -36.41 -12.54
N HIS A 22 26.79 -36.69 -12.35
CA HIS A 22 26.03 -37.96 -12.25
C HIS A 22 26.45 -38.82 -11.03
N LEU A 23 25.58 -39.42 -10.19
CA LEU A 23 24.12 -39.67 -10.23
C LEU A 23 23.65 -40.43 -8.95
N LEU A 24 22.32 -40.42 -8.71
CA LEU A 24 21.43 -41.48 -8.15
C LEU A 24 21.29 -41.61 -6.61
N LEU A 25 20.12 -41.80 -5.99
CA LEU A 25 18.88 -42.50 -6.41
C LEU A 25 17.64 -42.07 -5.57
N VAL A 26 16.46 -42.22 -6.16
CA VAL A 26 15.08 -42.11 -5.59
C VAL A 26 14.76 -43.37 -4.73
N PRO A 27 13.71 -43.38 -3.87
CA PRO A 27 12.44 -43.99 -4.31
C PRO A 27 11.16 -43.30 -3.79
N SER A 28 10.04 -43.71 -4.39
CA SER A 28 8.68 -43.17 -4.23
C SER A 28 7.79 -44.02 -3.31
N GLN A 29 6.62 -43.45 -2.99
CA GLN A 29 5.31 -44.04 -2.64
C GLN A 29 4.85 -44.15 -1.17
N ALA A 30 3.78 -43.36 -0.91
CA ALA A 30 2.50 -43.66 -0.24
C ALA A 30 2.47 -44.18 1.21
N ALA A 31 1.78 -43.43 2.09
CA ALA A 31 0.60 -43.91 2.84
C ALA A 31 0.06 -42.84 3.83
N THR A 32 -1.23 -42.53 3.70
CA THR A 32 -2.26 -42.33 4.75
C THR A 32 -1.84 -42.06 6.20
N THR A 33 -2.41 -41.00 6.79
CA THR A 33 -2.58 -40.87 8.26
C THR A 33 -4.06 -40.91 8.63
N GLN A 34 -4.47 -42.01 9.24
CA GLN A 34 -5.68 -42.11 10.05
C GLN A 34 -5.39 -41.69 11.50
N VAL A 35 -6.45 -41.14 12.10
CA VAL A 35 -6.67 -40.82 13.50
C VAL A 35 -6.53 -42.06 14.39
N THR A 36 -5.83 -41.97 15.54
CA THR A 36 -6.32 -42.56 16.81
C THR A 36 -5.68 -41.92 18.05
N THR A 37 -6.55 -41.70 19.02
CA THR A 37 -6.41 -41.25 20.42
C THR A 37 -5.69 -42.23 21.35
N ASN A 38 -5.20 -41.72 22.49
CA ASN A 38 -5.18 -42.34 23.84
C ASN A 38 -4.62 -41.29 24.84
N GLN A 39 -5.33 -40.71 25.83
CA GLN A 39 -5.85 -41.27 27.10
C GLN A 39 -4.94 -42.37 27.67
N GLY A 40 -4.41 -42.38 28.89
CA GLY A 40 -4.55 -41.66 30.15
C GLY A 40 -4.00 -42.59 31.25
N ILE A 41 -3.96 -42.11 32.51
CA ILE A 41 -3.81 -42.86 33.79
C ILE A 41 -2.37 -43.02 34.33
N THR A 42 -1.92 -42.30 35.37
CA THR A 42 -2.10 -42.37 36.86
C THR A 42 -1.18 -43.35 37.62
N SER A 43 -0.79 -42.93 38.84
CA SER A 43 -0.30 -43.66 40.05
C SER A 43 1.23 -43.76 40.21
N GLN A 44 1.85 -43.07 41.18
CA GLN A 44 1.91 -43.21 42.66
C GLN A 44 3.21 -43.91 43.10
N VAL A 45 4.08 -43.19 43.82
CA VAL A 45 4.44 -43.35 45.25
C VAL A 45 5.37 -44.54 45.57
N SER A 46 6.58 -44.23 46.05
CA SER A 46 7.30 -44.90 47.16
C SER A 46 8.64 -44.15 47.34
N SER A 47 8.91 -43.40 48.41
CA SER A 47 9.19 -43.81 49.81
C SER A 47 10.56 -44.48 50.00
N GLY A 48 11.32 -44.00 51.00
CA GLY A 48 12.59 -44.56 51.49
C GLY A 48 13.70 -43.49 51.67
N ASN A 49 13.73 -42.79 52.81
CA ASN A 49 14.58 -43.05 54.00
C ASN A 49 16.09 -42.77 53.80
N GLN A 50 16.64 -41.78 54.52
CA GLN A 50 17.52 -41.94 55.70
C GLN A 50 18.91 -42.51 55.31
N THR A 51 20.08 -42.03 55.74
CA THR A 51 20.51 -41.16 56.84
C THR A 51 22.03 -40.94 56.70
N THR A 52 22.49 -39.79 57.22
CA THR A 52 23.74 -39.57 58.00
C THR A 52 25.16 -39.61 57.43
N HIS A 53 25.86 -38.52 57.78
CA HIS A 53 27.25 -38.35 58.24
C HIS A 53 28.42 -38.53 57.26
N GLN A 54 29.14 -37.43 56.97
CA GLN A 54 30.41 -37.07 57.64
C GLN A 54 31.01 -35.79 57.02
N GLU A 55 31.42 -34.87 57.89
CA GLU A 55 32.33 -33.75 57.62
C GLU A 55 33.78 -34.29 57.53
N PRO A 56 34.72 -33.61 56.82
CA PRO A 56 35.44 -32.51 57.48
C PRO A 56 35.95 -31.35 56.58
N THR A 57 35.96 -30.15 57.18
CA THR A 57 36.89 -29.00 57.04
C THR A 57 37.72 -28.78 55.76
N SER A 58 37.58 -27.60 55.12
CA SER A 58 38.52 -26.46 55.25
C SER A 58 38.45 -25.48 54.06
N GLN A 59 38.61 -24.19 54.40
CA GLN A 59 39.08 -23.05 53.58
C GLN A 59 38.09 -22.18 52.78
N LYS A 60 38.26 -20.88 53.04
CA LYS A 60 37.46 -19.70 52.69
C LYS A 60 37.71 -19.20 51.27
N THR A 61 36.67 -18.73 50.60
CA THR A 61 36.73 -17.52 49.73
C THR A 61 35.31 -16.94 49.59
N PRO A 62 35.10 -15.62 49.70
CA PRO A 62 33.76 -15.05 49.80
C PRO A 62 33.11 -14.95 48.41
N LYS A 63 32.03 -15.72 48.19
CA LYS A 63 31.13 -15.49 47.05
C LYS A 63 30.23 -14.31 47.39
N GLN A 64 30.36 -13.25 46.59
CA GLN A 64 29.41 -12.17 46.48
C GLN A 64 28.00 -12.74 46.27
N THR A 65 27.12 -12.46 47.23
CA THR A 65 25.67 -12.64 47.10
C THR A 65 25.18 -11.63 46.07
N THR A 66 25.02 -12.07 44.81
CA THR A 66 24.18 -11.37 43.85
C THR A 66 22.74 -11.53 44.31
N ASN A 67 22.19 -10.45 44.87
CA ASN A 67 20.75 -10.28 45.05
C ASN A 67 20.09 -10.38 43.66
N HIS A 68 19.61 -11.56 43.29
CA HIS A 68 18.54 -11.65 42.31
C HIS A 68 17.29 -11.06 42.96
N GLN A 69 17.08 -9.75 42.77
CA GLN A 69 15.75 -9.19 42.80
C GLN A 69 14.93 -9.93 41.75
N LYS A 70 14.14 -10.91 42.18
CA LYS A 70 12.96 -11.33 41.45
C LYS A 70 12.10 -10.08 41.31
N THR A 71 12.09 -9.49 40.13
CA THR A 71 11.05 -8.56 39.71
C THR A 71 9.73 -9.31 39.89
N GLN A 72 9.00 -8.99 40.96
CA GLN A 72 7.60 -9.41 41.08
C GLN A 72 6.90 -8.88 39.83
N SER A 73 6.33 -9.80 39.04
CA SER A 73 5.34 -9.44 38.02
C SER A 73 4.32 -8.52 38.70
N PRO A 74 3.97 -7.37 38.11
CA PRO A 74 2.96 -6.51 38.70
C PRO A 74 1.69 -7.35 38.93
N ASN A 75 1.10 -7.25 40.13
CA ASN A 75 -0.21 -7.86 40.40
C ASN A 75 -1.23 -7.19 39.48
N LEU A 76 -1.46 -7.77 38.30
CA LEU A 76 -2.43 -7.27 37.32
C LEU A 76 -3.84 -7.49 37.86
N VAL A 77 -4.72 -6.52 37.60
CA VAL A 77 -6.12 -6.55 38.00
C VAL A 77 -6.89 -7.48 37.06
N THR A 78 -7.61 -8.44 37.62
CA THR A 78 -8.47 -9.39 36.89
C THR A 78 -9.97 -9.16 37.12
N ASP A 79 -10.34 -8.18 37.96
CA ASP A 79 -11.74 -7.86 38.25
C ASP A 79 -12.41 -7.11 37.08
N GLU A 80 -13.39 -7.76 36.44
CA GLU A 80 -14.17 -7.19 35.35
C GLU A 80 -15.06 -6.02 35.79
N ALA A 81 -15.49 -5.97 37.06
CA ALA A 81 -16.28 -4.84 37.55
C ALA A 81 -15.46 -3.55 37.57
N GLU A 82 -14.18 -3.64 37.94
CA GLU A 82 -13.24 -2.53 37.86
C GLU A 82 -12.93 -2.15 36.40
N ALA A 83 -12.76 -3.14 35.52
CA ALA A 83 -12.54 -2.89 34.09
C ALA A 83 -13.73 -2.19 33.42
N ASN A 84 -14.97 -2.54 33.78
CA ASN A 84 -16.16 -1.87 33.25
C ASN A 84 -16.23 -0.40 33.68
N LYS A 85 -15.94 -0.09 34.96
CA LYS A 85 -15.85 1.30 35.43
C LYS A 85 -14.77 2.09 34.69
N PHE A 86 -13.62 1.46 34.44
CA PHE A 86 -12.57 2.05 33.62
C PHE A 86 -13.06 2.38 32.21
N VAL A 87 -13.75 1.46 31.54
CA VAL A 87 -14.28 1.66 30.18
C VAL A 87 -15.29 2.81 30.15
N GLU A 88 -16.21 2.88 31.11
CA GLU A 88 -17.19 3.97 31.22
C GLU A 88 -16.51 5.34 31.42
N GLU A 89 -15.50 5.40 32.29
CA GLU A 89 -14.77 6.65 32.53
C GLU A 89 -13.92 7.07 31.32
N TYR A 90 -13.25 6.10 30.69
CA TYR A 90 -12.50 6.33 29.45
C TYR A 90 -13.42 6.89 28.38
N ASP A 91 -14.55 6.26 28.11
CA ASP A 91 -15.48 6.68 27.06
C ASP A 91 -15.98 8.11 27.27
N ARG A 92 -16.46 8.43 28.48
CA ARG A 92 -16.96 9.77 28.82
C ARG A 92 -15.90 10.85 28.65
N THR A 93 -14.67 10.59 29.09
CA THR A 93 -13.59 11.59 29.04
C THR A 93 -12.95 11.68 27.66
N ALA A 94 -12.83 10.57 26.94
CA ALA A 94 -12.32 10.52 25.58
C ALA A 94 -13.21 11.34 24.64
N GLN A 95 -14.55 11.22 24.73
CA GLN A 95 -15.47 11.99 23.88
C GLN A 95 -15.21 13.52 23.98
N VAL A 96 -14.95 14.03 25.18
CA VAL A 96 -14.65 15.46 25.40
C VAL A 96 -13.31 15.85 24.78
N VAL A 97 -12.25 15.10 25.11
CA VAL A 97 -10.89 15.41 24.66
C VAL A 97 -10.75 15.29 23.13
N TRP A 98 -11.35 14.27 22.54
CA TRP A 98 -11.34 14.06 21.09
C TRP A 98 -12.19 15.09 20.35
N ASN A 99 -13.33 15.53 20.90
CA ASN A 99 -14.11 16.61 20.30
C ASN A 99 -13.31 17.93 20.23
N GLU A 100 -12.66 18.32 21.33
CA GLU A 100 -11.84 19.53 21.37
C GLU A 100 -10.65 19.47 20.39
N TYR A 101 -10.04 18.29 20.26
CA TYR A 101 -8.98 18.05 19.28
C TYR A 101 -9.50 18.13 17.84
N SER A 102 -10.60 17.46 17.52
CA SER A 102 -11.22 17.50 16.19
C SER A 102 -11.57 18.93 15.78
N GLU A 103 -12.06 19.76 16.70
CA GLU A 103 -12.35 21.18 16.42
C GLU A 103 -11.08 21.98 16.11
N ALA A 104 -10.01 21.82 16.89
CA ALA A 104 -8.74 22.50 16.63
C ALA A 104 -8.11 22.04 15.30
N ASN A 105 -8.18 20.74 15.02
CA ASN A 105 -7.63 20.16 13.80
C ASN A 105 -8.43 20.59 12.57
N TRP A 106 -9.76 20.62 12.67
CA TRP A 106 -10.64 21.19 11.64
C TRP A 106 -10.29 22.64 11.35
N ASN A 107 -10.21 23.48 12.40
CA ASN A 107 -9.93 24.91 12.26
C ASN A 107 -8.60 25.18 11.55
N TYR A 108 -7.57 24.38 11.83
CA TYR A 108 -6.30 24.45 11.11
C TYR A 108 -6.46 24.02 9.64
N ASN A 109 -7.13 22.89 9.38
CA ASN A 109 -7.29 22.34 8.03
C ASN A 109 -8.12 23.24 7.09
N VAL A 110 -9.05 24.04 7.62
CA VAL A 110 -9.87 25.00 6.85
C VAL A 110 -9.38 26.45 6.96
N ASN A 111 -8.27 26.68 7.67
CA ASN A 111 -7.61 27.98 7.81
C ASN A 111 -6.17 27.83 8.34
N ILE A 112 -5.23 27.54 7.44
CA ILE A 112 -3.82 27.33 7.78
C ILE A 112 -3.20 28.67 8.22
N THR A 113 -2.85 28.77 9.51
CA THR A 113 -2.22 29.94 10.11
C THR A 113 -1.24 29.52 11.20
N THR A 114 -0.24 30.35 11.50
CA THR A 114 0.72 30.07 12.58
C THR A 114 0.04 29.88 13.94
N GLU A 115 -0.99 30.67 14.24
CA GLU A 115 -1.75 30.52 15.49
C GLU A 115 -2.58 29.24 15.49
N GLY A 116 -3.22 28.90 14.37
CA GLY A 116 -3.93 27.62 14.21
C GLY A 116 -3.02 26.41 14.42
N SER A 117 -1.82 26.42 13.84
CA SER A 117 -0.78 25.41 14.05
C SER A 117 -0.43 25.24 15.52
N LYS A 118 -0.22 26.35 16.24
CA LYS A 118 0.13 26.34 17.66
C LYS A 118 -0.99 25.76 18.52
N ILE A 119 -2.24 26.16 18.26
CA ILE A 119 -3.42 25.62 18.97
C ILE A 119 -3.55 24.12 18.72
N LEU A 120 -3.38 23.66 17.48
CA LEU A 120 -3.43 22.24 17.14
C LEU A 120 -2.33 21.44 17.86
N LEU A 121 -1.09 21.93 17.89
CA LEU A 121 0.01 21.28 18.62
C LEU A 121 -0.27 21.21 20.13
N GLN A 122 -0.84 22.25 20.72
CA GLN A 122 -1.27 22.24 22.12
C GLN A 122 -2.35 21.18 22.38
N LYS A 123 -3.36 21.06 21.49
CA LYS A 123 -4.40 20.04 21.60
C LYS A 123 -3.88 18.62 21.35
N ASN A 124 -2.88 18.44 20.48
CA ASN A 124 -2.18 17.16 20.34
C ASN A 124 -1.57 16.70 21.67
N MET A 125 -0.93 17.60 22.42
CA MET A 125 -0.39 17.28 23.75
C MET A 125 -1.48 16.98 24.78
N HIS A 126 -2.64 17.64 24.69
CA HIS A 126 -3.78 17.36 25.57
C HIS A 126 -4.33 15.94 25.34
N VAL A 127 -4.54 15.54 24.09
CA VAL A 127 -4.95 14.18 23.72
C VAL A 127 -3.89 13.17 24.18
N ALA A 128 -2.61 13.43 23.91
CA ALA A 128 -1.55 12.50 24.28
C ALA A 128 -1.46 12.27 25.80
N ASN A 129 -1.66 13.31 26.61
CA ASN A 129 -1.73 13.18 28.07
C ASN A 129 -2.92 12.33 28.53
N HIS A 130 -4.09 12.48 27.89
CA HIS A 130 -5.26 11.64 28.14
C HIS A 130 -4.97 10.17 27.77
N THR A 131 -4.44 9.94 26.56
CA THR A 131 -4.05 8.60 26.07
C THR A 131 -3.04 7.95 27.01
N LEU A 132 -1.98 8.67 27.42
CA LEU A 132 -0.98 8.16 28.36
C LEU A 132 -1.60 7.78 29.71
N LYS A 133 -2.47 8.64 30.27
CA LYS A 133 -3.16 8.38 31.55
C LYS A 133 -4.00 7.10 31.46
N TYR A 134 -4.91 7.03 30.49
CA TYR A 134 -5.86 5.92 30.40
C TYR A 134 -5.20 4.63 29.89
N GLY A 135 -4.25 4.68 28.96
CA GLY A 135 -3.55 3.48 28.54
C GLY A 135 -2.59 2.93 29.59
N THR A 136 -1.97 3.79 30.41
CA THR A 136 -1.20 3.31 31.59
C THR A 136 -2.11 2.62 32.61
N TRP A 137 -3.33 3.10 32.80
CA TRP A 137 -4.34 2.41 33.61
C TRP A 137 -4.77 1.09 32.95
N ALA A 138 -5.05 1.10 31.63
CA ALA A 138 -5.44 -0.09 30.88
C ALA A 138 -4.40 -1.22 30.96
N LYS A 139 -3.10 -0.88 30.95
CA LYS A 139 -1.98 -1.84 31.08
C LYS A 139 -1.93 -2.54 32.44
N ARG A 140 -2.71 -2.11 33.44
CA ARG A 140 -2.82 -2.79 34.74
C ARG A 140 -3.79 -3.97 34.72
N PHE A 141 -4.65 -4.07 33.71
CA PHE A 141 -5.61 -5.16 33.57
C PHE A 141 -5.00 -6.35 32.83
N ASP A 142 -5.18 -7.55 33.37
CA ASP A 142 -4.94 -8.79 32.64
C ASP A 142 -6.21 -9.21 31.90
N VAL A 143 -6.25 -8.90 30.61
CA VAL A 143 -7.40 -9.17 29.74
C VAL A 143 -7.51 -10.62 29.29
N SER A 144 -6.55 -11.49 29.63
CA SER A 144 -6.55 -12.89 29.18
C SER A 144 -7.77 -13.66 29.68
N ASN A 145 -8.17 -13.41 30.94
CA ASN A 145 -9.22 -14.13 31.65
C ASN A 145 -10.61 -13.46 31.62
N PHE A 146 -10.75 -12.30 30.97
CA PHE A 146 -12.04 -11.60 30.87
C PHE A 146 -13.05 -12.41 30.04
N GLN A 147 -14.24 -12.62 30.61
CA GLN A 147 -15.41 -13.23 29.99
C GLN A 147 -16.17 -12.23 29.11
N ASN A 148 -16.29 -10.97 29.54
CA ASN A 148 -16.90 -9.92 28.70
C ASN A 148 -15.96 -9.56 27.53
N THR A 149 -16.27 -10.06 26.35
CA THR A 149 -15.48 -9.87 25.13
C THR A 149 -15.44 -8.42 24.66
N THR A 150 -16.51 -7.65 24.89
CA THR A 150 -16.59 -6.21 24.59
C THR A 150 -15.60 -5.44 25.45
N THR A 151 -15.65 -5.61 26.77
CA THR A 151 -14.72 -4.96 27.71
C THR A 151 -13.28 -5.38 27.43
N LYS A 152 -13.03 -6.67 27.21
CA LYS A 152 -11.73 -7.21 26.81
C LYS A 152 -11.16 -6.50 25.58
N ARG A 153 -11.97 -6.31 24.54
CA ARG A 153 -11.54 -5.68 23.29
C ARG A 153 -11.26 -4.19 23.47
N ILE A 154 -12.10 -3.46 24.22
CA ILE A 154 -11.86 -2.03 24.53
C ILE A 154 -10.56 -1.87 25.31
N VAL A 155 -10.40 -2.62 26.41
CA VAL A 155 -9.20 -2.51 27.25
C VAL A 155 -7.94 -2.84 26.45
N LYS A 156 -7.96 -3.90 25.63
CA LYS A 156 -6.84 -4.24 24.75
C LYS A 156 -6.50 -3.11 23.76
N LYS A 157 -7.50 -2.43 23.19
CA LYS A 157 -7.27 -1.29 22.30
C LYS A 157 -6.65 -0.11 23.04
N VAL A 158 -7.15 0.22 24.24
CA VAL A 158 -6.65 1.35 25.04
C VAL A 158 -5.27 1.07 25.66
N GLN A 159 -4.85 -0.20 25.75
CA GLN A 159 -3.46 -0.54 26.11
C GLN A 159 -2.44 -0.07 25.06
N ASP A 160 -2.87 0.15 23.82
CA ASP A 160 -2.03 0.79 22.80
C ASP A 160 -2.03 2.32 23.02
N LEU A 161 -0.85 2.88 23.26
CA LEU A 161 -0.67 4.31 23.49
C LEU A 161 -0.35 5.07 22.19
N ASP A 162 -0.15 4.36 21.07
CA ASP A 162 0.36 4.93 19.82
C ASP A 162 1.61 5.79 20.08
N ARG A 163 1.67 6.99 19.48
CA ARG A 163 2.73 7.99 19.69
C ARG A 163 2.81 8.51 21.12
N ALA A 164 1.75 8.44 21.93
CA ALA A 164 1.77 8.92 23.31
C ALA A 164 2.67 8.08 24.23
N ALA A 165 3.17 6.93 23.75
CA ALA A 165 4.21 6.17 24.42
C ALA A 165 5.58 6.87 24.40
N LEU A 166 5.82 7.80 23.46
CA LEU A 166 7.09 8.51 23.35
C LEU A 166 7.33 9.42 24.57
N PRO A 167 8.60 9.60 24.99
CA PRO A 167 8.98 10.66 25.92
C PRO A 167 8.51 12.04 25.43
N THR A 168 8.17 12.94 26.35
CA THR A 168 7.55 14.25 26.03
C THR A 168 8.28 15.03 24.95
N GLN A 169 9.61 15.16 25.03
CA GLN A 169 10.41 15.89 24.04
C GLN A 169 10.33 15.25 22.64
N GLU A 170 10.35 13.92 22.58
CA GLU A 170 10.27 13.18 21.31
C GLU A 170 8.85 13.21 20.73
N LEU A 171 7.82 13.23 21.58
CA LEU A 171 6.43 13.41 21.15
C LEU A 171 6.20 14.81 20.57
N GLU A 172 6.76 15.86 21.18
CA GLU A 172 6.71 17.22 20.65
C GLU A 172 7.41 17.31 19.30
N GLU A 173 8.61 16.74 19.19
CA GLU A 173 9.36 16.64 17.92
C GLU A 173 8.55 15.88 16.85
N TYR A 174 7.97 14.73 17.21
CA TYR A 174 7.13 13.94 16.31
C TYR A 174 5.93 14.73 15.77
N ASN A 175 5.20 15.41 16.66
CA ASN A 175 4.02 16.18 16.29
C ASN A 175 4.38 17.38 15.39
N GLN A 176 5.50 18.04 15.66
CA GLN A 176 6.00 19.12 14.83
C GLN A 176 6.39 18.61 13.43
N ILE A 177 7.13 17.49 13.36
CA ILE A 177 7.55 16.88 12.09
C ILE A 177 6.34 16.52 11.22
N LEU A 178 5.30 15.90 11.79
CA LEU A 178 4.08 15.58 11.04
C LEU A 178 3.40 16.84 10.49
N LEU A 179 3.25 17.88 11.32
CA LEU A 179 2.63 19.13 10.91
C LEU A 179 3.45 19.83 9.82
N ASP A 180 4.78 19.82 9.92
CA ASP A 180 5.69 20.42 8.94
C ASP A 180 5.61 19.69 7.59
N MET A 181 5.58 18.35 7.60
CA MET A 181 5.43 17.54 6.39
C MET A 181 4.07 17.80 5.71
N GLU A 182 2.97 17.81 6.48
CA GLU A 182 1.62 18.07 5.96
C GLU A 182 1.46 19.49 5.44
N THR A 183 2.01 20.48 6.15
CA THR A 183 2.04 21.89 5.70
C THR A 183 2.83 22.00 4.39
N THR A 184 4.05 21.44 4.34
CA THR A 184 4.94 21.46 3.17
C THR A 184 4.24 20.90 1.94
N TYR A 185 3.45 19.83 2.09
CA TYR A 185 2.65 19.28 1.01
C TYR A 185 1.52 20.22 0.59
N SER A 186 0.75 20.71 1.56
CA SER A 186 -0.51 21.44 1.31
C SER A 186 -0.31 22.83 0.70
N VAL A 187 0.76 23.52 1.07
CA VAL A 187 1.09 24.87 0.54
C VAL A 187 2.04 24.83 -0.67
N GLY A 188 2.44 23.62 -1.10
CA GLY A 188 3.35 23.42 -2.21
C GLY A 188 2.83 24.03 -3.51
N SER A 189 3.71 24.71 -4.25
CA SER A 189 3.41 25.27 -5.58
C SER A 189 4.56 25.10 -6.56
N VAL A 190 4.22 25.03 -7.84
CA VAL A 190 5.17 24.92 -8.95
C VAL A 190 5.06 26.17 -9.81
N CYS A 191 6.18 26.87 -9.99
CA CYS A 191 6.21 28.16 -10.67
C CYS A 191 6.84 28.08 -12.06
N HIS A 192 6.21 28.77 -13.01
CA HIS A 192 6.79 29.07 -14.31
C HIS A 192 7.95 30.09 -14.17
N THR A 193 8.79 30.18 -15.19
CA THR A 193 9.91 31.13 -15.23
C THR A 193 9.47 32.60 -15.26
N ASN A 194 8.24 32.88 -15.66
CA ASN A 194 7.64 34.22 -15.64
C ASN A 194 7.08 34.62 -14.25
N GLY A 195 7.15 33.74 -13.25
CA GLY A 195 6.70 34.01 -11.88
C GLY A 195 5.28 33.53 -11.54
N THR A 196 4.49 33.02 -12.50
CA THR A 196 3.17 32.43 -12.21
C THR A 196 3.34 31.09 -11.48
N CYS A 197 2.73 30.93 -10.31
CA CYS A 197 2.78 29.70 -9.51
C CYS A 197 1.43 28.98 -9.50
N LEU A 198 1.48 27.66 -9.64
CA LEU A 198 0.32 26.77 -9.69
C LEU A 198 0.31 25.87 -8.45
N GLN A 199 -0.83 25.75 -7.79
CA GLN A 199 -1.04 24.83 -6.68
C GLN A 199 -1.43 23.44 -7.19
N LEU A 200 -1.30 22.41 -6.35
CA LEU A 200 -1.73 21.06 -6.74
C LEU A 200 -3.21 21.02 -7.15
N GLU A 201 -4.08 21.57 -6.30
CA GLU A 201 -5.52 21.61 -6.50
C GLU A 201 -6.01 23.08 -6.61
N PRO A 202 -6.67 23.47 -7.73
CA PRO A 202 -7.04 22.65 -8.90
C PRO A 202 -6.01 22.66 -10.05
N ASP A 203 -4.96 23.48 -9.98
CA ASP A 203 -4.20 23.86 -11.18
C ASP A 203 -3.39 22.70 -11.79
N LEU A 204 -2.47 22.11 -11.03
CA LEU A 204 -1.59 21.05 -11.55
C LEU A 204 -2.36 19.77 -11.84
N THR A 205 -3.37 19.46 -11.03
CA THR A 205 -4.29 18.33 -11.26
C THR A 205 -5.06 18.48 -12.56
N SER A 206 -5.56 19.68 -12.87
CA SER A 206 -6.22 19.98 -14.15
C SER A 206 -5.29 19.81 -15.35
N VAL A 207 -4.04 20.29 -15.27
CA VAL A 207 -3.05 20.11 -16.34
C VAL A 207 -2.74 18.63 -16.56
N MET A 208 -2.51 17.86 -15.48
CA MET A 208 -2.26 16.42 -15.59
C MET A 208 -3.44 15.66 -16.20
N ALA A 209 -4.68 16.08 -15.91
CA ALA A 209 -5.88 15.44 -16.42
C ALA A 209 -6.15 15.75 -17.90
N THR A 210 -5.95 17.00 -18.32
CA THR A 210 -6.42 17.50 -19.62
C THR A 210 -5.33 17.69 -20.67
N SER A 211 -4.09 17.95 -20.28
CA SER A 211 -3.01 18.13 -21.26
C SER A 211 -2.70 16.82 -21.98
N ARG A 212 -2.38 16.95 -23.27
CA ARG A 212 -1.96 15.86 -24.16
C ARG A 212 -0.58 16.12 -24.77
N LYS A 213 0.17 17.05 -24.17
CA LYS A 213 1.53 17.45 -24.59
C LYS A 213 2.55 16.85 -23.61
N TYR A 214 3.44 16.01 -24.13
CA TYR A 214 4.44 15.29 -23.32
C TYR A 214 5.26 16.23 -22.42
N GLU A 215 5.84 17.29 -22.98
CA GLU A 215 6.73 18.20 -22.25
C GLU A 215 6.02 19.04 -21.18
N GLU A 216 4.73 19.37 -21.38
CA GLU A 216 3.93 20.09 -20.39
C GLU A 216 3.60 19.19 -19.19
N LEU A 217 3.15 17.96 -19.47
CA LEU A 217 2.94 16.93 -18.43
C LEU A 217 4.25 16.63 -17.68
N LEU A 218 5.37 16.59 -18.39
CA LEU A 218 6.69 16.35 -17.78
C LEU A 218 7.08 17.49 -16.84
N TRP A 219 6.87 18.75 -17.25
CA TRP A 219 7.14 19.92 -16.43
C TRP A 219 6.33 19.89 -15.13
N VAL A 220 5.02 19.63 -15.20
CA VAL A 220 4.16 19.51 -14.01
C VAL A 220 4.62 18.37 -13.11
N TRP A 221 4.78 17.18 -13.68
CA TRP A 221 5.12 15.95 -12.95
C TRP A 221 6.46 16.07 -12.21
N LYS A 222 7.47 16.62 -12.90
CA LYS A 222 8.81 16.82 -12.34
C LYS A 222 8.81 17.97 -11.34
N GLY A 223 8.19 19.10 -11.68
CA GLY A 223 8.11 20.28 -10.84
C GLY A 223 7.49 19.99 -9.48
N TRP A 224 6.40 19.22 -9.43
CA TRP A 224 5.76 18.83 -8.17
C TRP A 224 6.69 18.00 -7.28
N ARG A 225 7.40 17.01 -7.86
CA ARG A 225 8.36 16.18 -7.13
C ARG A 225 9.58 16.97 -6.65
N ASP A 226 10.06 17.89 -7.46
CA ASP A 226 11.18 18.75 -7.12
C ASP A 226 10.85 19.71 -5.98
N LYS A 227 9.63 20.25 -5.96
CA LYS A 227 9.20 21.25 -4.97
C LYS A 227 8.72 20.63 -3.67
N VAL A 228 7.90 19.58 -3.74
CA VAL A 228 7.30 18.97 -2.55
C VAL A 228 8.04 17.73 -2.12
N GLY A 229 8.28 16.78 -3.03
CA GLY A 229 8.98 15.53 -2.70
C GLY A 229 10.33 15.78 -2.03
N ARG A 230 11.17 16.61 -2.65
CA ARG A 230 12.49 16.97 -2.09
C ARG A 230 12.40 17.73 -0.76
N ALA A 231 11.36 18.54 -0.56
CA ALA A 231 11.18 19.32 0.66
C ALA A 231 10.71 18.46 1.86
N VAL A 232 10.06 17.32 1.60
CA VAL A 232 9.67 16.36 2.64
C VAL A 232 10.85 15.50 3.12
N LEU A 233 11.82 15.23 2.25
CA LEU A 233 12.95 14.32 2.53
C LEU A 233 13.71 14.59 3.84
N PRO A 234 14.02 15.85 4.24
CA PRO A 234 14.75 16.12 5.48
C PRO A 234 14.03 15.66 6.76
N PHE A 235 12.70 15.63 6.73
CA PHE A 235 11.87 15.25 7.89
C PHE A 235 11.68 13.73 8.01
N PHE A 236 11.63 13.05 6.87
CA PHE A 236 11.16 11.68 6.78
C PHE A 236 11.99 10.65 7.57
N PRO A 237 13.34 10.68 7.59
CA PRO A 237 14.13 9.75 8.40
C PRO A 237 13.84 9.83 9.90
N LYS A 238 13.70 11.05 10.43
CA LYS A 238 13.39 11.25 11.86
C LYS A 238 11.96 10.86 12.18
N TYR A 239 11.02 11.10 11.26
CA TYR A 239 9.66 10.57 11.34
C TYR A 239 9.66 9.04 11.44
N VAL A 240 10.40 8.33 10.58
CA VAL A 240 10.50 6.85 10.60
C VAL A 240 11.08 6.36 11.93
N GLU A 241 12.16 6.99 12.41
CA GLU A 241 12.79 6.67 13.69
C GLU A 241 11.79 6.74 14.87
N LEU A 242 11.10 7.87 15.00
CA LEU A 242 10.16 8.14 16.09
C LEU A 242 8.90 7.27 15.98
N THR A 243 8.37 7.05 14.77
CA THR A 243 7.21 6.17 14.55
C THR A 243 7.53 4.74 14.95
N ASN A 244 8.69 4.23 14.52
CA ASN A 244 9.16 2.89 14.91
C ASN A 244 9.44 2.77 16.40
N LYS A 245 9.96 3.83 17.04
CA LYS A 245 10.15 3.84 18.49
C LYS A 245 8.82 3.78 19.23
N ALA A 246 7.81 4.55 18.81
CA ALA A 246 6.47 4.48 19.37
C ALA A 246 5.86 3.07 19.23
N ALA A 247 5.98 2.46 18.05
CA ALA A 247 5.48 1.10 17.80
C ALA A 247 6.13 0.06 18.74
N ARG A 248 7.46 0.11 18.92
CA ARG A 248 8.19 -0.78 19.84
C ARG A 248 7.79 -0.59 21.30
N LEU A 249 7.52 0.65 21.73
CA LEU A 249 7.06 0.94 23.09
C LEU A 249 5.63 0.39 23.37
N ASN A 250 4.87 0.10 22.31
CA ASN A 250 3.56 -0.56 22.39
C ASN A 250 3.61 -2.07 22.08
N GLY A 251 4.80 -2.64 21.87
CA GLY A 251 4.98 -4.09 21.73
C GLY A 251 4.95 -4.63 20.30
N TYR A 252 4.96 -3.77 19.29
CA TYR A 252 5.12 -4.16 17.88
C TYR A 252 6.60 -4.17 17.46
N ALA A 253 6.92 -4.84 16.36
CA ALA A 253 8.28 -4.84 15.82
C ALA A 253 8.69 -3.48 15.24
N ASP A 254 7.76 -2.87 14.49
CA ASP A 254 7.92 -1.61 13.76
C ASP A 254 6.54 -0.98 13.50
N ALA A 255 6.52 0.21 12.88
CA ALA A 255 5.28 0.93 12.59
C ALA A 255 4.39 0.20 11.56
N GLY A 256 4.99 -0.55 10.63
CA GLY A 256 4.24 -1.36 9.67
C GLY A 256 3.47 -2.50 10.34
N ASP A 257 4.11 -3.18 11.29
CA ASP A 257 3.48 -4.21 12.13
C ASP A 257 2.27 -3.65 12.91
N SER A 258 2.45 -2.49 13.57
CA SER A 258 1.36 -1.77 14.25
C SER A 258 0.20 -1.44 13.31
N TRP A 259 0.47 -0.94 12.09
CA TRP A 259 -0.59 -0.64 11.13
C TRP A 259 -1.32 -1.89 10.65
N ARG A 260 -0.61 -2.99 10.36
CA ARG A 260 -1.22 -4.25 9.91
C ARG A 260 -2.07 -4.90 11.02
N ALA A 261 -1.72 -4.68 12.29
CA ALA A 261 -2.47 -5.23 13.42
C ALA A 261 -3.95 -4.77 13.47
N THR A 262 -4.28 -3.61 12.89
CA THR A 262 -5.66 -3.10 12.79
C THR A 262 -6.62 -4.01 12.01
N TYR A 263 -6.09 -4.89 11.16
CA TYR A 263 -6.88 -5.88 10.42
C TYR A 263 -7.12 -7.16 11.22
N GLU A 264 -6.46 -7.35 12.37
CA GLU A 264 -6.56 -8.56 13.21
C GLU A 264 -6.41 -9.87 12.41
N THR A 265 -5.58 -9.84 11.36
CA THR A 265 -5.44 -10.93 10.38
C THR A 265 -3.97 -11.31 10.24
N PRO A 266 -3.51 -12.41 10.88
CA PRO A 266 -2.12 -12.83 10.81
C PRO A 266 -1.62 -13.15 9.38
N SER A 267 -2.53 -13.57 8.49
CA SER A 267 -2.24 -13.89 7.09
C SER A 267 -2.29 -12.68 6.14
N LEU A 268 -2.46 -11.45 6.65
CA LEU A 268 -2.79 -10.28 5.84
C LEU A 268 -1.86 -10.09 4.63
N GLU A 269 -0.54 -10.16 4.80
CA GLU A 269 0.40 -9.98 3.68
C GLU A 269 0.23 -11.06 2.59
N GLN A 270 -0.01 -12.31 3.00
CA GLN A 270 -0.22 -13.43 2.07
C GLN A 270 -1.55 -13.29 1.34
N ASP A 271 -2.61 -12.90 2.05
CA ASP A 271 -3.95 -12.69 1.49
C ASP A 271 -3.93 -11.55 0.46
N LEU A 272 -3.23 -10.44 0.77
CA LEU A 272 -3.09 -9.29 -0.13
C LEU A 272 -2.29 -9.64 -1.39
N GLU A 273 -1.18 -10.37 -1.26
CA GLU A 273 -0.41 -10.85 -2.41
C GLU A 273 -1.25 -11.79 -3.29
N GLN A 274 -1.99 -12.71 -2.69
CA GLN A 274 -2.87 -13.61 -3.44
C GLN A 274 -3.93 -12.82 -4.22
N LEU A 275 -4.62 -11.87 -3.58
CA LEU A 275 -5.61 -11.02 -4.25
C LEU A 275 -4.98 -10.21 -5.40
N PHE A 276 -3.76 -9.70 -5.21
CA PHE A 276 -3.03 -9.01 -6.26
C PHE A 276 -2.73 -9.92 -7.46
N GLN A 277 -2.29 -11.16 -7.22
CA GLN A 277 -2.00 -12.14 -8.27
C GLN A 277 -3.27 -12.55 -9.04
N GLU A 278 -4.40 -12.74 -8.34
CA GLU A 278 -5.69 -13.05 -8.98
C GLU A 278 -6.14 -11.97 -9.99
N LEU A 279 -5.80 -10.71 -9.73
CA LEU A 279 -6.18 -9.55 -10.54
C LEU A 279 -5.13 -9.19 -11.60
N GLN A 280 -3.92 -9.75 -11.49
CA GLN A 280 -2.81 -9.47 -12.39
C GLN A 280 -3.16 -9.67 -13.87
N PRO A 281 -3.88 -10.74 -14.30
CA PRO A 281 -4.22 -10.91 -15.72
C PRO A 281 -5.01 -9.72 -16.28
N LEU A 282 -6.02 -9.24 -15.55
CA LEU A 282 -6.84 -8.11 -15.98
C LEU A 282 -6.02 -6.82 -16.06
N TYR A 283 -5.17 -6.57 -15.06
CA TYR A 283 -4.27 -5.40 -15.09
C TYR A 283 -3.28 -5.44 -16.27
N LEU A 284 -2.66 -6.59 -16.56
CA LEU A 284 -1.69 -6.71 -17.65
C LEU A 284 -2.33 -6.49 -19.02
N HIS A 285 -3.57 -6.97 -19.21
CA HIS A 285 -4.32 -6.71 -20.43
C HIS A 285 -4.72 -5.23 -20.57
N LEU A 286 -5.17 -4.59 -19.49
CA LEU A 286 -5.45 -3.15 -19.48
C LEU A 286 -4.18 -2.33 -19.78
N HIS A 287 -3.07 -2.64 -19.11
CA HIS A 287 -1.78 -1.97 -19.29
C HIS A 287 -1.29 -2.04 -20.73
N ALA A 288 -1.28 -3.23 -21.35
CA ALA A 288 -0.86 -3.40 -22.73
C ALA A 288 -1.74 -2.61 -23.71
N TYR A 289 -3.06 -2.64 -23.51
CA TYR A 289 -4.00 -1.88 -24.33
C TYR A 289 -3.76 -0.36 -24.23
N VAL A 290 -3.63 0.16 -23.01
CA VAL A 290 -3.34 1.57 -22.76
C VAL A 290 -1.98 1.97 -23.35
N ARG A 291 -0.96 1.13 -23.19
CA ARG A 291 0.38 1.36 -23.75
C ARG A 291 0.35 1.52 -25.27
N ARG A 292 -0.41 0.67 -25.99
CA ARG A 292 -0.60 0.81 -27.45
C ARG A 292 -1.26 2.15 -27.80
N ALA A 293 -2.29 2.54 -27.06
CA ALA A 293 -2.98 3.79 -27.29
C ALA A 293 -2.09 5.02 -27.05
N LEU A 294 -1.27 5.00 -25.99
CA LEU A 294 -0.27 6.03 -25.72
C LEU A 294 0.80 6.06 -26.81
N HIS A 295 1.24 4.91 -27.31
CA HIS A 295 2.17 4.82 -28.45
C HIS A 295 1.59 5.49 -29.70
N ARG A 296 0.30 5.28 -29.99
CA ARG A 296 -0.38 5.92 -31.13
C ARG A 296 -0.41 7.45 -31.02
N HIS A 297 -0.56 7.99 -29.81
CA HIS A 297 -0.67 9.43 -29.57
C HIS A 297 0.70 10.13 -29.43
N TYR A 298 1.57 9.60 -28.56
CA TYR A 298 2.87 10.21 -28.23
C TYR A 298 4.02 9.75 -29.14
N GLY A 299 3.83 8.66 -29.89
CA GLY A 299 4.79 8.15 -30.86
C GLY A 299 5.79 7.11 -30.32
N PRO A 300 6.47 6.40 -31.22
CA PRO A 300 7.38 5.29 -30.91
C PRO A 300 8.66 5.71 -30.17
N GLU A 301 9.08 6.97 -30.29
CA GLU A 301 10.27 7.47 -29.62
C GLU A 301 10.07 7.63 -28.10
N LEU A 302 8.82 7.78 -27.67
CA LEU A 302 8.46 8.08 -26.28
C LEU A 302 7.77 6.92 -25.58
N ILE A 303 7.36 5.87 -26.31
CA ILE A 303 6.67 4.70 -25.77
C ILE A 303 7.23 3.43 -26.41
N ASN A 304 7.72 2.51 -25.59
CA ASN A 304 8.09 1.16 -26.04
C ASN A 304 6.93 0.19 -25.81
N LEU A 305 6.47 -0.48 -26.87
CA LEU A 305 5.36 -1.45 -26.82
C LEU A 305 5.65 -2.71 -25.98
N GLU A 306 6.90 -2.95 -25.61
CA GLU A 306 7.33 -4.04 -24.73
C GLU A 306 7.93 -3.55 -23.40
N GLY A 307 7.91 -2.24 -23.17
CA GLY A 307 8.51 -1.58 -22.00
C GLY A 307 7.48 -1.03 -21.00
N PRO A 308 7.93 -0.47 -19.88
CA PRO A 308 7.08 0.25 -18.94
C PRO A 308 6.51 1.55 -19.52
N ILE A 309 5.38 2.03 -19.00
CA ILE A 309 4.77 3.31 -19.42
C ILE A 309 5.40 4.48 -18.64
N PRO A 310 5.74 5.62 -19.28
CA PRO A 310 6.19 6.82 -18.58
C PRO A 310 5.13 7.36 -17.60
N ALA A 311 5.48 7.49 -16.33
CA ALA A 311 4.55 7.73 -15.22
C ALA A 311 3.79 9.07 -15.22
N HIS A 312 4.02 9.95 -16.19
CA HIS A 312 3.40 11.28 -16.30
C HIS A 312 2.30 11.35 -17.37
N LEU A 313 2.03 10.25 -18.08
CA LEU A 313 1.13 10.23 -19.24
C LEU A 313 -0.26 9.64 -18.94
N LEU A 314 -0.57 9.42 -17.67
CA LEU A 314 -1.73 8.62 -17.25
C LEU A 314 -2.83 9.46 -16.60
N GLY A 315 -2.94 10.75 -16.95
CA GLY A 315 -4.06 11.59 -16.54
C GLY A 315 -4.11 12.00 -15.07
N ASN A 316 -3.09 11.61 -14.29
CA ASN A 316 -3.02 11.81 -12.84
C ASN A 316 -1.57 12.00 -12.38
N MET A 317 -1.34 12.88 -11.40
CA MET A 317 -0.02 13.23 -10.86
C MET A 317 0.84 12.02 -10.43
N TRP A 318 0.18 10.94 -9.97
CA TRP A 318 0.83 9.72 -9.48
C TRP A 318 0.59 8.51 -10.37
N ALA A 319 -0.18 8.65 -11.46
CA ALA A 319 -0.67 7.54 -12.26
C ALA A 319 -1.34 6.43 -11.40
N GLN A 320 -2.05 6.85 -10.35
CA GLN A 320 -2.81 5.92 -9.49
C GLN A 320 -4.15 5.52 -10.13
N THR A 321 -4.72 6.42 -10.91
CA THR A 321 -5.98 6.26 -11.67
C THR A 321 -5.77 6.87 -13.04
N TRP A 322 -6.33 6.25 -14.07
CA TRP A 322 -6.02 6.53 -15.48
C TRP A 322 -7.25 7.00 -16.27
N SER A 323 -8.40 7.22 -15.63
CA SER A 323 -9.62 7.49 -16.36
C SER A 323 -9.67 8.86 -17.03
N ASN A 324 -8.76 9.78 -16.66
CA ASN A 324 -8.59 11.07 -17.30
C ASN A 324 -7.93 11.02 -18.68
N ILE A 325 -7.41 9.86 -19.12
CA ILE A 325 -6.95 9.62 -20.50
C ILE A 325 -7.95 8.81 -21.33
N TYR A 326 -9.21 8.74 -20.89
CA TYR A 326 -10.26 7.96 -21.54
C TYR A 326 -10.44 8.31 -23.03
N ASP A 327 -10.34 9.60 -23.37
CA ASP A 327 -10.34 10.13 -24.74
C ASP A 327 -9.29 9.48 -25.66
N LEU A 328 -8.13 9.09 -25.11
CA LEU A 328 -7.06 8.44 -25.87
C LEU A 328 -7.30 6.94 -26.07
N VAL A 329 -8.07 6.32 -25.18
CA VAL A 329 -8.17 4.87 -25.04
C VAL A 329 -9.58 4.33 -25.25
N VAL A 330 -10.53 5.18 -25.66
CA VAL A 330 -11.92 4.80 -25.92
C VAL A 330 -12.02 3.58 -26.85
N PRO A 331 -12.62 2.46 -26.41
CA PRO A 331 -12.77 1.24 -27.21
C PRO A 331 -13.55 1.46 -28.50
N PHE A 332 -14.70 2.13 -28.40
CA PHE A 332 -15.60 2.42 -29.52
C PHE A 332 -15.87 3.93 -29.60
N PRO A 333 -15.09 4.69 -30.39
CA PRO A 333 -15.26 6.15 -30.52
C PRO A 333 -16.61 6.57 -31.13
N SER A 334 -17.31 5.65 -31.79
CA SER A 334 -18.65 5.85 -32.39
C SER A 334 -19.77 5.92 -31.34
N ALA A 335 -19.55 5.37 -30.15
CA ALA A 335 -20.51 5.38 -29.05
C ALA A 335 -20.23 6.56 -28.11
N LEU A 336 -21.27 7.33 -27.77
CA LEU A 336 -21.16 8.58 -27.01
C LEU A 336 -20.58 8.36 -25.59
N ASN A 337 -19.87 9.38 -25.10
CA ASN A 337 -19.17 9.38 -23.82
C ASN A 337 -20.11 9.28 -22.61
N VAL A 338 -19.63 8.63 -21.55
CA VAL A 338 -20.31 8.46 -20.25
C VAL A 338 -20.04 9.63 -19.29
N ASP A 339 -19.19 10.60 -19.67
CA ASP A 339 -18.83 11.72 -18.81
C ASP A 339 -19.97 12.75 -18.68
N ALA A 340 -20.48 12.89 -17.46
CA ALA A 340 -21.57 13.80 -17.13
C ALA A 340 -21.15 15.26 -16.92
N THR A 341 -19.85 15.58 -16.92
CA THR A 341 -19.33 16.89 -16.50
C THR A 341 -19.93 18.07 -17.28
N GLU A 342 -19.97 17.99 -18.62
CA GLU A 342 -20.55 19.07 -19.44
C GLU A 342 -22.05 19.25 -19.16
N ALA A 343 -22.77 18.15 -18.95
CA ALA A 343 -24.20 18.18 -18.64
C ALA A 343 -24.44 18.81 -17.26
N MET A 344 -23.62 18.49 -16.26
CA MET A 344 -23.67 19.08 -14.92
C MET A 344 -23.47 20.60 -14.98
N ILE A 345 -22.43 21.07 -15.68
CA ILE A 345 -22.14 22.50 -15.85
C ILE A 345 -23.30 23.21 -16.56
N LYS A 346 -23.78 22.65 -17.69
CA LYS A 346 -24.87 23.22 -18.48
C LYS A 346 -26.19 23.32 -17.69
N GLN A 347 -26.42 22.38 -16.78
CA GLN A 347 -27.59 22.36 -15.90
C GLN A 347 -27.42 23.18 -14.61
N GLY A 348 -26.30 23.89 -14.44
CA GLY A 348 -26.05 24.73 -13.27
C GLY A 348 -25.87 23.95 -11.97
N TRP A 349 -25.25 22.76 -12.04
CA TRP A 349 -24.87 22.02 -10.83
C TRP A 349 -23.87 22.80 -9.99
N THR A 350 -23.94 22.60 -8.68
CA THR A 350 -23.05 23.22 -7.68
C THR A 350 -22.48 22.14 -6.77
N PRO A 351 -21.37 22.39 -6.05
CA PRO A 351 -20.87 21.48 -5.04
C PRO A 351 -21.94 21.05 -4.04
N ARG A 352 -22.73 22.01 -3.51
CA ARG A 352 -23.84 21.70 -2.61
C ARG A 352 -24.86 20.75 -3.22
N ARG A 353 -25.22 20.92 -4.50
CA ARG A 353 -26.15 20.00 -5.18
C ARG A 353 -25.55 18.60 -5.26
N MET A 354 -24.27 18.44 -5.59
CA MET A 354 -23.61 17.12 -5.67
C MET A 354 -23.73 16.35 -4.34
N PHE A 355 -23.52 17.02 -3.21
CA PHE A 355 -23.70 16.41 -1.89
C PHE A 355 -25.18 16.14 -1.56
N GLN A 356 -26.12 16.96 -2.04
CA GLN A 356 -27.57 16.72 -1.86
C GLN A 356 -28.04 15.49 -2.62
N GLU A 357 -27.57 15.28 -3.85
CA GLU A 357 -27.87 14.07 -4.63
C GLU A 357 -27.25 12.82 -3.96
N ALA A 358 -26.06 12.96 -3.36
CA ALA A 358 -25.47 11.89 -2.55
C ALA A 358 -26.32 11.57 -1.31
N ASP A 359 -26.75 12.58 -0.54
CA ASP A 359 -27.64 12.41 0.62
C ASP A 359 -28.97 11.75 0.20
N ASP A 360 -29.58 12.18 -0.91
CA ASP A 360 -30.79 11.54 -1.46
C ASP A 360 -30.54 10.06 -1.78
N PHE A 361 -29.40 9.71 -2.37
CA PHE A 361 -29.05 8.31 -2.62
C PHE A 361 -29.08 7.50 -1.32
N PHE A 362 -28.40 7.94 -0.26
CA PHE A 362 -28.40 7.25 1.04
C PHE A 362 -29.81 7.13 1.63
N VAL A 363 -30.60 8.22 1.62
CA VAL A 363 -31.98 8.23 2.10
C VAL A 363 -32.88 7.30 1.27
N SER A 364 -32.63 7.20 -0.04
CA SER A 364 -33.35 6.29 -0.94
C SER A 364 -33.18 4.82 -0.51
N LEU A 365 -32.04 4.45 0.07
CA LEU A 365 -31.79 3.12 0.64
C LEU A 365 -32.44 2.92 2.01
N GLY A 366 -33.01 3.97 2.62
CA GLY A 366 -33.52 3.93 3.99
C GLY A 366 -32.44 4.10 5.05
N LEU A 367 -31.29 4.66 4.66
CA LEU A 367 -30.23 5.07 5.58
C LEU A 367 -30.53 6.46 6.16
N LEU A 368 -29.59 6.99 6.94
CA LEU A 368 -29.80 8.20 7.73
C LEU A 368 -29.49 9.44 6.85
N PRO A 369 -30.36 10.47 6.82
CA PRO A 369 -29.99 11.75 6.24
C PRO A 369 -28.90 12.41 7.09
N VAL A 370 -28.00 13.17 6.47
CA VAL A 370 -27.02 13.98 7.21
C VAL A 370 -27.72 15.07 8.04
N PRO A 371 -27.22 15.41 9.24
CA PRO A 371 -27.89 16.37 10.11
C PRO A 371 -27.81 17.81 9.55
N PRO A 372 -28.70 18.73 9.95
CA PRO A 372 -28.63 20.14 9.54
C PRO A 372 -27.28 20.81 9.85
N GLU A 373 -26.62 20.39 10.92
CA GLU A 373 -25.30 20.89 11.32
C GLU A 373 -24.21 20.59 10.29
N PHE A 374 -24.29 19.45 9.58
CA PHE A 374 -23.38 19.09 8.49
C PHE A 374 -23.38 20.15 7.39
N TRP A 375 -24.57 20.59 6.96
CA TRP A 375 -24.73 21.58 5.91
C TRP A 375 -24.26 22.98 6.29
N ASN A 376 -24.26 23.29 7.58
CA ASN A 376 -23.87 24.60 8.11
C ASN A 376 -22.36 24.70 8.35
N LYS A 377 -21.71 23.58 8.67
CA LYS A 377 -20.32 23.58 9.14
C LYS A 377 -19.31 22.97 8.16
N SER A 378 -19.74 22.20 7.16
CA SER A 378 -18.84 21.60 6.17
C SER A 378 -18.22 22.63 5.22
N MET A 379 -17.00 22.35 4.75
CA MET A 379 -16.33 23.10 3.69
C MET A 379 -16.45 22.31 2.39
N LEU A 380 -17.52 22.56 1.64
CA LEU A 380 -17.85 21.78 0.43
C LEU A 380 -17.26 22.38 -0.86
N GLU A 381 -16.59 23.52 -0.77
CA GLU A 381 -15.89 24.18 -1.89
C GLU A 381 -14.70 24.98 -1.35
N LYS A 382 -13.73 25.29 -2.22
CA LYS A 382 -12.54 26.07 -1.83
C LYS A 382 -12.95 27.50 -1.48
N PRO A 383 -12.59 28.03 -0.29
CA PRO A 383 -12.88 29.42 0.06
C PRO A 383 -12.21 30.41 -0.90
N THR A 384 -12.91 31.50 -1.23
CA THR A 384 -12.41 32.57 -2.11
C THR A 384 -11.96 33.81 -1.33
N ASP A 385 -11.86 33.72 -0.01
CA ASP A 385 -11.51 34.82 0.90
C ASP A 385 -10.00 34.91 1.21
N GLY A 386 -9.18 34.17 0.46
CA GLY A 386 -7.72 34.20 0.55
C GLY A 386 -7.11 33.29 1.63
N ARG A 387 -7.92 32.49 2.34
CA ARG A 387 -7.41 31.50 3.29
C ARG A 387 -6.73 30.33 2.58
N GLU A 388 -5.66 29.83 3.19
CA GLU A 388 -5.03 28.57 2.81
C GLU A 388 -5.72 27.41 3.53
N VAL A 389 -5.96 26.32 2.80
CA VAL A 389 -6.69 25.14 3.30
C VAL A 389 -6.04 23.87 2.81
N VAL A 390 -6.22 22.78 3.54
CA VAL A 390 -5.89 21.43 3.05
C VAL A 390 -7.03 20.99 2.12
N CYS A 391 -6.81 21.01 0.80
CA CYS A 391 -7.89 20.73 -0.16
C CYS A 391 -8.27 19.25 -0.29
N HIS A 392 -7.35 18.33 -0.01
CA HIS A 392 -7.59 16.89 -0.12
C HIS A 392 -8.88 16.48 0.61
N ALA A 393 -9.79 15.81 -0.10
CA ALA A 393 -11.09 15.41 0.43
C ALA A 393 -10.95 14.59 1.72
N SER A 394 -11.78 14.91 2.72
CA SER A 394 -11.89 14.12 3.95
C SER A 394 -13.19 14.35 4.70
N ALA A 395 -13.67 13.30 5.35
CA ALA A 395 -14.80 13.29 6.26
C ALA A 395 -14.35 13.26 7.74
N TRP A 396 -15.10 13.94 8.60
CA TRP A 396 -14.73 14.21 9.99
C TRP A 396 -15.85 13.85 10.96
N ASP A 397 -15.53 13.01 11.95
CA ASP A 397 -16.32 12.77 13.15
C ASP A 397 -15.79 13.63 14.31
N PHE A 398 -16.67 14.41 14.94
CA PHE A 398 -16.34 15.25 16.09
C PHE A 398 -16.63 14.53 17.43
N TYR A 399 -16.90 13.24 17.39
CA TYR A 399 -17.00 12.31 18.53
C TYR A 399 -18.13 12.60 19.55
N ASN A 400 -19.02 13.54 19.24
CA ASN A 400 -20.18 13.89 20.08
C ASN A 400 -21.50 13.27 19.59
N GLY A 401 -21.46 12.50 18.49
CA GLY A 401 -22.62 11.83 17.88
C GLY A 401 -23.61 12.76 17.17
N LYS A 402 -23.22 14.01 16.89
CA LYS A 402 -24.08 15.03 16.27
C LYS A 402 -23.39 15.80 15.15
N ASP A 403 -22.12 16.19 15.37
CA ASP A 403 -21.35 17.03 14.47
C ASP A 403 -20.47 16.15 13.57
N PHE A 404 -20.81 16.15 12.28
CA PHE A 404 -20.10 15.44 11.23
C PHE A 404 -19.89 16.42 10.08
N ARG A 405 -18.72 16.45 9.47
CA ARG A 405 -18.38 17.44 8.43
C ARG A 405 -17.57 16.82 7.29
N ILE A 406 -17.69 17.40 6.10
CA ILE A 406 -16.79 17.11 4.96
C ILE A 406 -15.97 18.36 4.63
N LYS A 407 -14.69 18.15 4.31
CA LYS A 407 -13.77 19.16 3.80
C LYS A 407 -13.25 18.74 2.43
N GLN A 408 -13.78 19.34 1.36
CA GLN A 408 -13.40 19.05 -0.02
C GLN A 408 -13.40 20.33 -0.86
N CYS A 409 -12.33 20.56 -1.63
CA CYS A 409 -12.26 21.64 -2.62
C CYS A 409 -12.99 21.24 -3.92
N THR A 410 -14.29 21.00 -3.82
CA THR A 410 -15.10 20.37 -4.88
C THR A 410 -15.19 21.21 -6.15
N ALA A 411 -14.86 20.60 -7.29
CA ALA A 411 -15.15 21.10 -8.63
C ALA A 411 -16.42 20.44 -9.20
N VAL A 412 -17.13 21.13 -10.09
CA VAL A 412 -18.31 20.55 -10.75
C VAL A 412 -17.86 19.61 -11.87
N SER A 413 -17.65 18.34 -11.52
CA SER A 413 -17.24 17.27 -12.44
C SER A 413 -17.85 15.92 -12.04
N MET A 414 -17.86 14.95 -12.96
CA MET A 414 -18.26 13.58 -12.65
C MET A 414 -17.30 12.90 -11.65
N GLU A 415 -16.00 13.22 -11.72
CA GLU A 415 -14.98 12.70 -10.78
C GLU A 415 -15.30 13.16 -9.36
N ASP A 416 -15.55 14.45 -9.15
CA ASP A 416 -15.86 14.99 -7.83
C ASP A 416 -17.26 14.60 -7.34
N LEU A 417 -18.19 14.26 -8.25
CA LEU A 417 -19.48 13.67 -7.87
C LEU A 417 -19.28 12.29 -7.25
N VAL A 418 -18.38 11.48 -7.81
CA VAL A 418 -18.00 10.19 -7.25
C VAL A 418 -17.30 10.37 -5.90
N ILE A 419 -16.39 11.34 -5.77
CA ILE A 419 -15.73 11.67 -4.50
C ILE A 419 -16.74 12.13 -3.45
N ALA A 420 -17.73 12.95 -3.83
CA ALA A 420 -18.79 13.38 -2.90
C ALA A 420 -19.56 12.18 -2.31
N HIS A 421 -19.85 11.16 -3.12
CA HIS A 421 -20.47 9.91 -2.63
C HIS A 421 -19.52 9.09 -1.75
N HIS A 422 -18.23 9.05 -2.08
CA HIS A 422 -17.20 8.44 -1.25
C HIS A 422 -17.18 9.05 0.16
N GLU A 423 -17.04 10.38 0.24
CA GLU A 423 -16.98 11.12 1.51
C GLU A 423 -18.29 11.02 2.30
N MET A 424 -19.44 11.06 1.64
CA MET A 424 -20.74 10.86 2.29
C MET A 424 -20.91 9.43 2.84
N GLY A 425 -20.23 8.44 2.26
CA GLY A 425 -20.14 7.08 2.82
C GLY A 425 -19.44 7.04 4.17
N HIS A 426 -18.39 7.84 4.36
CA HIS A 426 -17.75 7.98 5.67
C HIS A 426 -18.72 8.60 6.69
N ILE A 427 -19.41 9.69 6.33
CA ILE A 427 -20.42 10.33 7.20
C ILE A 427 -21.53 9.35 7.56
N GLN A 428 -21.98 8.55 6.60
CA GLN A 428 -23.00 7.53 6.85
C GLN A 428 -22.52 6.47 7.86
N TYR A 429 -21.27 6.02 7.76
CA TYR A 429 -20.68 5.11 8.75
C TYR A 429 -20.63 5.78 10.14
N PHE A 430 -20.21 7.05 10.19
CA PHE A 430 -20.16 7.84 11.43
C PHE A 430 -21.49 7.87 12.16
N MET A 431 -22.56 8.16 11.43
CA MET A 431 -23.90 8.23 11.98
C MET A 431 -24.44 6.87 12.45
N GLN A 432 -24.01 5.76 11.84
CA GLN A 432 -24.53 4.42 12.16
C GLN A 432 -23.94 3.84 13.44
N TYR A 433 -22.66 4.11 13.70
CA TYR A 433 -21.98 3.60 14.89
C TYR A 433 -21.91 4.60 16.05
N LYS A 434 -22.53 5.79 15.91
CA LYS A 434 -22.39 6.91 16.86
C LYS A 434 -22.77 6.59 18.30
N ASP A 435 -23.58 5.54 18.50
CA ASP A 435 -24.05 5.12 19.82
C ASP A 435 -23.15 4.03 20.45
N LEU A 436 -22.11 3.58 19.74
CA LEU A 436 -21.08 2.70 20.31
C LEU A 436 -20.12 3.49 21.22
N PRO A 437 -19.43 2.81 22.15
CA PRO A 437 -18.27 3.37 22.83
C PRO A 437 -17.26 3.91 21.81
N LEU A 438 -16.60 5.02 22.13
CA LEU A 438 -15.67 5.73 21.23
C LEU A 438 -14.59 4.79 20.69
N ALA A 439 -14.10 3.84 21.50
CA ALA A 439 -13.11 2.83 21.09
C ALA A 439 -13.58 1.92 19.93
N PHE A 440 -14.87 1.86 19.64
CA PHE A 440 -15.45 1.07 18.54
C PHE A 440 -16.03 1.91 17.40
N ARG A 441 -15.93 3.25 17.46
CA ARG A 441 -16.38 4.14 16.39
C ARG A 441 -15.35 4.21 15.26
N GLU A 442 -15.11 3.06 14.65
CA GLU A 442 -14.25 2.83 13.50
C GLU A 442 -14.96 1.81 12.58
N GLY A 443 -14.51 1.69 11.32
CA GLY A 443 -14.97 0.61 10.45
C GLY A 443 -14.54 -0.75 10.98
N ALA A 444 -15.19 -1.84 10.54
CA ALA A 444 -14.87 -3.18 11.00
C ALA A 444 -13.38 -3.54 10.79
N ASN A 445 -12.79 -3.02 9.71
CA ASN A 445 -11.37 -2.72 9.57
C ASN A 445 -11.24 -1.42 8.73
N PRO A 446 -10.04 -0.85 8.54
CA PRO A 446 -9.89 0.40 7.79
C PRO A 446 -10.41 0.33 6.35
N GLY A 447 -10.30 -0.82 5.67
CA GLY A 447 -10.79 -1.00 4.30
C GLY A 447 -12.32 -0.97 4.18
N PHE A 448 -13.06 -1.40 5.21
CA PHE A 448 -14.53 -1.26 5.24
C PHE A 448 -14.94 0.20 5.16
N HIS A 449 -14.24 1.07 5.89
CA HIS A 449 -14.60 2.48 5.97
C HIS A 449 -14.50 3.17 4.60
N GLU A 450 -13.44 2.86 3.86
CA GLU A 450 -13.17 3.34 2.51
C GLU A 450 -14.08 2.69 1.45
N ALA A 451 -14.59 1.47 1.70
CA ALA A 451 -15.40 0.73 0.74
C ALA A 451 -16.86 1.18 0.68
N ILE A 452 -17.45 1.59 1.81
CA ILE A 452 -18.88 1.93 1.87
C ILE A 452 -19.23 3.07 0.91
N GLY A 453 -18.43 4.15 0.89
CA GLY A 453 -18.66 5.25 -0.03
C GLY A 453 -18.48 4.83 -1.50
N ASP A 454 -17.45 4.03 -1.77
CA ASP A 454 -17.14 3.54 -3.11
C ASP A 454 -18.22 2.60 -3.68
N VAL A 455 -18.88 1.78 -2.84
CA VAL A 455 -19.97 0.89 -3.28
C VAL A 455 -21.13 1.66 -3.89
N LEU A 456 -21.48 2.81 -3.31
CA LEU A 456 -22.55 3.65 -3.83
C LEU A 456 -22.09 4.35 -5.11
N ALA A 457 -20.85 4.82 -5.15
CA ALA A 457 -20.28 5.41 -6.35
C ALA A 457 -20.32 4.44 -7.56
N LEU A 458 -20.21 3.13 -7.35
CA LEU A 458 -20.38 2.13 -8.43
C LEU A 458 -21.79 2.18 -9.05
N SER A 459 -22.84 2.38 -8.24
CA SER A 459 -24.22 2.49 -8.71
C SER A 459 -24.50 3.84 -9.37
N VAL A 460 -23.99 4.91 -8.77
CA VAL A 460 -24.13 6.29 -9.26
C VAL A 460 -23.48 6.47 -10.62
N SER A 461 -22.34 5.80 -10.85
CA SER A 461 -21.60 5.87 -12.12
C SER A 461 -22.30 5.12 -13.25
N THR A 462 -23.36 4.35 -12.99
CA THR A 462 -24.03 3.60 -14.05
C THR A 462 -24.77 4.54 -15.02
N PRO A 463 -24.79 4.23 -16.32
CA PRO A 463 -25.56 5.00 -17.29
C PRO A 463 -27.05 5.12 -16.93
N LYS A 464 -27.61 4.08 -16.29
CA LYS A 464 -28.98 4.08 -15.78
C LYS A 464 -29.21 5.19 -14.75
N HIS A 465 -28.33 5.29 -13.76
CA HIS A 465 -28.45 6.30 -12.71
C HIS A 465 -28.16 7.72 -13.23
N LEU A 466 -27.10 7.88 -14.04
CA LEU A 466 -26.82 9.18 -14.66
C LEU A 466 -27.95 9.65 -15.58
N HIS A 467 -28.65 8.73 -16.24
CA HIS A 467 -29.85 9.05 -17.01
C HIS A 467 -31.01 9.52 -16.11
N SER A 468 -31.25 8.89 -14.96
CA SER A 468 -32.31 9.33 -14.02
C SER A 468 -32.04 10.72 -13.44
N LEU A 469 -30.76 11.10 -13.31
CA LEU A 469 -30.32 12.45 -12.94
C LEU A 469 -30.34 13.45 -14.12
N ASN A 470 -30.81 13.03 -15.30
CA ASN A 470 -30.82 13.80 -16.54
C ASN A 470 -29.41 14.26 -16.97
N LEU A 471 -28.36 13.53 -16.58
CA LEU A 471 -26.96 13.79 -16.94
C LEU A 471 -26.54 13.05 -18.22
N LEU A 472 -27.26 11.98 -18.59
CA LEU A 472 -27.12 11.28 -19.88
C LEU A 472 -28.44 11.27 -20.65
N SER A 473 -28.36 11.31 -21.98
CA SER A 473 -29.52 11.36 -22.88
C SER A 473 -30.26 10.02 -23.02
N SER A 474 -29.59 8.90 -22.76
CA SER A 474 -30.20 7.57 -22.75
C SER A 474 -29.44 6.65 -21.81
N GLU A 475 -30.08 5.56 -21.36
CA GLU A 475 -29.46 4.53 -20.51
C GLU A 475 -28.37 3.71 -21.24
N GLY A 476 -28.08 3.97 -22.52
CA GLY A 476 -26.96 3.39 -23.26
C GLY A 476 -26.88 1.86 -23.18
N SER A 477 -27.80 1.14 -23.83
CA SER A 477 -27.92 -0.32 -23.67
C SER A 477 -27.15 -1.15 -24.71
N SER A 478 -26.30 -0.55 -25.54
CA SER A 478 -25.56 -1.28 -26.57
C SER A 478 -24.27 -1.89 -26.02
N TYR A 479 -23.81 -2.98 -26.64
CA TYR A 479 -22.50 -3.58 -26.36
C TYR A 479 -21.34 -2.56 -26.39
N GLU A 480 -21.30 -1.65 -27.36
CA GLU A 480 -20.22 -0.65 -27.47
C GLU A 480 -20.18 0.29 -26.25
N HIS A 481 -21.34 0.84 -25.85
CA HIS A 481 -21.47 1.65 -24.64
C HIS A 481 -21.10 0.87 -23.36
N ASP A 482 -21.48 -0.41 -23.25
CA ASP A 482 -21.12 -1.23 -22.08
C ASP A 482 -19.60 -1.42 -21.95
N ILE A 483 -18.90 -1.73 -23.06
CA ILE A 483 -17.44 -1.86 -23.06
C ILE A 483 -16.76 -0.52 -22.80
N ASN A 484 -17.28 0.56 -23.37
CA ASN A 484 -16.83 1.92 -23.13
C ASN A 484 -16.93 2.31 -21.64
N PHE A 485 -18.06 2.00 -20.99
CA PHE A 485 -18.27 2.21 -19.56
C PHE A 485 -17.31 1.36 -18.72
N LEU A 486 -17.22 0.06 -19.00
CA LEU A 486 -16.32 -0.84 -18.27
C LEU A 486 -14.85 -0.41 -18.40
N MET A 487 -14.43 0.06 -19.57
CA MET A 487 -13.08 0.62 -19.76
C MET A 487 -12.86 1.84 -18.86
N LYS A 488 -13.79 2.80 -18.84
CA LYS A 488 -13.71 3.97 -17.95
C LYS A 488 -13.58 3.54 -16.48
N MET A 489 -14.38 2.57 -16.04
CA MET A 489 -14.31 2.02 -14.68
C MET A 489 -13.00 1.30 -14.40
N ALA A 490 -12.46 0.53 -15.36
CA ALA A 490 -11.22 -0.23 -15.17
C ALA A 490 -9.99 0.68 -15.09
N LEU A 491 -9.99 1.79 -15.83
CA LEU A 491 -8.94 2.81 -15.76
C LEU A 491 -8.82 3.43 -14.36
N ASP A 492 -9.87 3.41 -13.54
CA ASP A 492 -9.78 3.79 -12.13
C ASP A 492 -9.57 2.58 -11.22
N LYS A 493 -10.49 1.62 -11.26
CA LYS A 493 -10.57 0.53 -10.27
C LYS A 493 -9.48 -0.52 -10.45
N ILE A 494 -9.11 -0.87 -11.67
CA ILE A 494 -8.05 -1.87 -11.92
C ILE A 494 -6.66 -1.24 -11.89
N ALA A 495 -6.50 -0.05 -12.48
CA ALA A 495 -5.21 0.64 -12.50
C ALA A 495 -4.68 1.01 -11.09
N PHE A 496 -5.59 1.23 -10.15
CA PHE A 496 -5.27 1.65 -8.79
C PHE A 496 -4.76 0.52 -7.88
N LEU A 497 -5.13 -0.74 -8.14
CA LEU A 497 -4.71 -1.89 -7.32
C LEU A 497 -3.18 -2.03 -7.19
N PRO A 498 -2.39 -2.07 -8.28
CA PRO A 498 -0.93 -2.16 -8.13
C PRO A 498 -0.33 -0.92 -7.44
N PHE A 499 -0.91 0.27 -7.62
CA PHE A 499 -0.45 1.47 -6.92
C PHE A 499 -0.71 1.41 -5.42
N SER A 500 -1.92 1.00 -5.02
CA SER A 500 -2.29 0.91 -3.62
C SER A 500 -1.55 -0.20 -2.89
N TYR A 501 -1.29 -1.31 -3.57
CA TYR A 501 -0.47 -2.38 -3.04
C TYR A 501 0.99 -1.94 -2.83
N LEU A 502 1.62 -1.34 -3.85
CA LEU A 502 3.05 -1.03 -3.77
C LEU A 502 3.42 0.04 -2.75
N LEU A 503 2.50 0.98 -2.45
CA LEU A 503 2.80 2.10 -1.58
C LEU A 503 3.08 1.63 -0.14
N ASP A 504 2.23 0.75 0.39
CA ASP A 504 2.47 0.18 1.71
C ASP A 504 3.49 -0.94 1.70
N GLN A 505 3.68 -1.68 0.60
CA GLN A 505 4.85 -2.54 0.45
C GLN A 505 6.16 -1.75 0.56
N TRP A 506 6.22 -0.53 0.01
CA TRP A 506 7.36 0.36 0.19
C TRP A 506 7.47 0.84 1.63
N ARG A 507 6.39 1.35 2.25
CA ARG A 507 6.44 1.87 3.63
C ARG A 507 6.75 0.80 4.68
N TRP A 508 6.17 -0.39 4.55
CA TRP A 508 6.47 -1.51 5.45
C TRP A 508 7.96 -1.88 5.41
N ARG A 509 8.54 -1.94 4.20
CA ARG A 509 9.98 -2.18 4.03
C ARG A 509 10.86 -1.01 4.50
N VAL A 510 10.33 0.22 4.55
CA VAL A 510 11.01 1.35 5.22
C VAL A 510 10.96 1.20 6.73
N PHE A 511 9.80 0.82 7.28
CA PHE A 511 9.62 0.68 8.72
C PHE A 511 10.39 -0.51 9.29
N ASP A 512 10.46 -1.64 8.58
CA ASP A 512 11.23 -2.82 9.01
C ASP A 512 12.76 -2.66 8.80
N GLY A 513 13.18 -1.61 8.09
CA GLY A 513 14.59 -1.29 7.83
C GLY A 513 15.20 -1.92 6.58
N SER A 514 14.44 -2.68 5.79
CA SER A 514 14.88 -3.25 4.50
C SER A 514 15.17 -2.19 3.44
N ILE A 515 14.56 -1.00 3.55
CA ILE A 515 14.82 0.18 2.74
C ILE A 515 15.32 1.29 3.68
N SER A 516 16.52 1.78 3.42
CA SER A 516 17.17 2.86 4.15
C SER A 516 17.00 4.21 3.45
N GLN A 517 17.41 5.28 4.13
CA GLN A 517 17.42 6.62 3.55
C GLN A 517 18.21 6.72 2.24
N GLU A 518 19.23 5.87 2.06
CA GLU A 518 20.10 5.88 0.88
C GLU A 518 19.39 5.36 -0.38
N ASN A 519 18.39 4.48 -0.21
CA ASN A 519 17.72 3.81 -1.32
C ASN A 519 16.20 4.03 -1.36
N TYR A 520 15.63 4.92 -0.53
CA TYR A 520 14.19 5.28 -0.54
C TYR A 520 13.63 5.44 -1.95
N ASN A 521 14.23 6.32 -2.76
CA ASN A 521 13.71 6.64 -4.07
C ASN A 521 13.99 5.54 -5.12
N GLN A 522 15.11 4.83 -4.98
CA GLN A 522 15.47 3.73 -5.86
C GLN A 522 14.49 2.57 -5.70
N GLU A 523 14.24 2.15 -4.46
CA GLU A 523 13.31 1.07 -4.15
C GLU A 523 11.86 1.44 -4.46
N TRP A 524 11.49 2.72 -4.32
CA TRP A 524 10.21 3.22 -4.80
C TRP A 524 10.03 2.95 -6.30
N TRP A 525 11.02 3.30 -7.13
CA TRP A 525 10.95 3.07 -8.57
C TRP A 525 11.07 1.59 -8.96
N SER A 526 11.83 0.79 -8.20
CA SER A 526 11.83 -0.67 -8.35
C SER A 526 10.44 -1.26 -8.17
N LEU A 527 9.68 -0.81 -7.16
CA LEU A 527 8.32 -1.28 -6.91
C LEU A 527 7.30 -0.72 -7.92
N ARG A 528 7.45 0.54 -8.33
CA ARG A 528 6.65 1.14 -9.43
C ARG A 528 6.80 0.34 -10.73
N LEU A 529 8.02 -0.06 -11.06
CA LEU A 529 8.29 -0.92 -12.21
C LEU A 529 7.73 -2.34 -12.00
N LYS A 530 7.99 -2.96 -10.84
CA LYS A 530 7.56 -4.34 -10.54
C LYS A 530 6.05 -4.53 -10.57
N TYR A 531 5.30 -3.62 -9.95
CA TYR A 531 3.85 -3.81 -9.77
C TYR A 531 3.02 -3.09 -10.82
N GLN A 532 3.40 -1.86 -11.20
CA GLN A 532 2.62 -1.10 -12.19
C GLN A 532 3.20 -1.17 -13.61
N GLY A 533 4.46 -1.54 -13.79
CA GLY A 533 5.09 -1.43 -15.10
C GLY A 533 5.21 0.01 -15.56
N LEU A 534 5.58 0.90 -14.64
CA LEU A 534 5.81 2.31 -14.90
C LEU A 534 7.27 2.69 -14.70
N CYS A 535 7.75 3.61 -15.53
CA CYS A 535 9.10 4.18 -15.43
C CYS A 535 9.05 5.69 -15.18
N PRO A 536 10.08 6.26 -14.52
CA PRO A 536 10.18 7.70 -14.40
C PRO A 536 10.52 8.29 -15.78
N PRO A 537 9.87 9.39 -16.21
CA PRO A 537 10.16 9.99 -17.51
C PRO A 537 11.52 10.69 -17.57
N VAL A 538 12.09 11.00 -16.41
CA VAL A 538 13.45 11.52 -16.25
C VAL A 538 14.19 10.70 -15.19
N PRO A 539 15.50 10.47 -15.34
CA PRO A 539 16.30 9.81 -14.31
C PRO A 539 16.18 10.53 -12.97
N ARG A 540 16.19 9.77 -11.87
CA ARG A 540 16.10 10.31 -10.51
C ARG A 540 17.47 10.34 -9.85
N SER A 541 17.67 11.32 -8.98
CA SER A 541 18.89 11.56 -8.21
C SER A 541 18.71 11.14 -6.75
N GLN A 542 19.82 11.05 -6.00
CA GLN A 542 19.77 10.72 -4.57
C GLN A 542 18.96 11.72 -3.73
N GLY A 543 18.95 13.00 -4.13
CA GLY A 543 18.18 14.03 -3.42
C GLY A 543 16.69 14.04 -3.73
N ASP A 544 16.22 13.15 -4.61
CA ASP A 544 14.78 13.04 -4.93
C ASP A 544 14.09 12.14 -3.92
N PHE A 545 12.87 12.52 -3.54
CA PHE A 545 12.00 11.74 -2.67
C PHE A 545 10.57 11.78 -3.21
N ASP A 546 10.36 11.03 -4.30
CA ASP A 546 9.10 10.96 -5.01
C ASP A 546 7.92 10.43 -4.16
N PRO A 547 8.11 9.50 -3.18
CA PRO A 547 7.04 9.14 -2.25
C PRO A 547 6.49 10.34 -1.47
N GLY A 548 7.35 11.28 -1.06
CA GLY A 548 6.93 12.49 -0.33
C GLY A 548 6.03 13.43 -1.15
N ALA A 549 5.96 13.25 -2.47
CA ALA A 549 5.07 14.00 -3.34
C ALA A 549 3.64 13.43 -3.41
N LYS A 550 3.30 12.40 -2.61
CA LYS A 550 1.95 11.82 -2.49
C LYS A 550 1.42 12.03 -1.07
N PHE A 551 0.28 12.73 -0.92
CA PHE A 551 -0.32 13.19 0.35
C PHE A 551 -0.19 12.22 1.55
N HIS A 552 -0.57 10.96 1.34
CA HIS A 552 -0.59 9.94 2.40
C HIS A 552 0.77 9.64 3.04
N VAL A 553 1.88 9.95 2.37
CA VAL A 553 3.24 9.77 2.88
C VAL A 553 3.60 10.85 3.91
N PRO A 554 3.60 12.17 3.61
CA PRO A 554 3.82 13.22 4.59
C PRO A 554 2.72 13.31 5.66
N SER A 555 1.46 12.99 5.34
CA SER A 555 0.37 12.99 6.33
C SER A 555 0.27 11.69 7.15
N SER A 556 1.19 10.74 6.96
CA SER A 556 1.26 9.48 7.73
C SER A 556 -0.05 8.66 7.74
N VAL A 557 -0.78 8.62 6.62
CA VAL A 557 -2.04 7.87 6.49
C VAL A 557 -1.77 6.50 5.87
N PRO A 558 -2.06 5.36 6.54
CA PRO A 558 -1.93 4.01 5.98
C PRO A 558 -2.70 3.84 4.66
N TYR A 559 -2.14 3.11 3.67
CA TYR A 559 -2.66 3.08 2.29
C TYR A 559 -3.28 1.74 1.91
N ILE A 560 -2.93 0.66 2.60
CA ILE A 560 -3.47 -0.67 2.31
C ILE A 560 -4.99 -0.75 2.48
N ARG A 561 -5.58 0.19 3.24
CA ARG A 561 -7.03 0.41 3.33
C ARG A 561 -7.69 0.57 1.97
N TYR A 562 -7.03 1.25 1.04
CA TYR A 562 -7.57 1.49 -0.30
C TYR A 562 -7.47 0.24 -1.19
N PHE A 563 -6.40 -0.56 -1.05
CA PHE A 563 -6.32 -1.85 -1.74
C PHE A 563 -7.45 -2.76 -1.28
N VAL A 564 -7.62 -2.92 0.04
CA VAL A 564 -8.70 -3.72 0.63
C VAL A 564 -10.06 -3.20 0.17
N SER A 565 -10.28 -1.89 0.23
CA SER A 565 -11.51 -1.24 -0.23
C SER A 565 -11.86 -1.60 -1.67
N PHE A 566 -10.88 -1.53 -2.57
CA PHE A 566 -11.08 -1.80 -4.01
C PHE A 566 -11.40 -3.27 -4.30
N ILE A 567 -11.09 -4.19 -3.38
CA ILE A 567 -11.54 -5.58 -3.45
C ILE A 567 -12.97 -5.70 -2.90
N ILE A 568 -13.15 -5.31 -1.64
CA ILE A 568 -14.38 -5.62 -0.90
C ILE A 568 -15.58 -4.80 -1.38
N GLN A 569 -15.37 -3.62 -1.97
CA GLN A 569 -16.47 -2.83 -2.56
C GLN A 569 -17.21 -3.61 -3.65
N PHE A 570 -16.53 -4.46 -4.41
CA PHE A 570 -17.21 -5.31 -5.41
C PHE A 570 -17.94 -6.48 -4.76
N GLN A 571 -17.41 -7.05 -3.68
CA GLN A 571 -18.12 -8.08 -2.90
C GLN A 571 -19.40 -7.52 -2.27
N PHE A 572 -19.32 -6.30 -1.71
CA PHE A 572 -20.47 -5.60 -1.16
C PHE A 572 -21.47 -5.27 -2.26
N HIS A 573 -21.01 -4.70 -3.39
CA HIS A 573 -21.87 -4.39 -4.52
C HIS A 573 -22.59 -5.64 -5.04
N GLU A 574 -21.90 -6.76 -5.27
CA GLU A 574 -22.53 -8.03 -5.68
C GLU A 574 -23.61 -8.50 -4.71
N ALA A 575 -23.34 -8.46 -3.40
CA ALA A 575 -24.30 -8.87 -2.39
C ALA A 575 -25.52 -7.92 -2.29
N LEU A 576 -25.29 -6.61 -2.39
CA LEU A 576 -26.35 -5.60 -2.33
C LEU A 576 -27.22 -5.62 -3.61
N CYS A 577 -26.62 -5.85 -4.77
CA CYS A 577 -27.33 -6.05 -6.03
C CYS A 577 -28.23 -7.29 -5.97
N LYS A 578 -27.74 -8.38 -5.38
CA LYS A 578 -28.54 -9.57 -5.13
C LYS A 578 -29.69 -9.28 -4.17
N ALA A 579 -29.46 -8.51 -3.11
CA ALA A 579 -30.51 -8.09 -2.18
C ALA A 579 -31.55 -7.17 -2.84
N ALA A 580 -31.14 -6.32 -3.79
CA ALA A 580 -32.01 -5.49 -4.62
C ALA A 580 -32.75 -6.27 -5.73
N GLY A 581 -32.55 -7.58 -5.83
CA GLY A 581 -33.21 -8.42 -6.85
C GLY A 581 -32.68 -8.25 -8.28
N HIS A 582 -31.47 -7.69 -8.45
CA HIS A 582 -30.85 -7.50 -9.76
C HIS A 582 -30.47 -8.85 -10.41
N GLN A 583 -30.79 -9.02 -11.70
CA GLN A 583 -30.55 -10.25 -12.46
C GLN A 583 -29.66 -10.05 -13.70
N LYS A 584 -29.38 -8.80 -14.08
CA LYS A 584 -28.55 -8.48 -15.26
C LYS A 584 -27.06 -8.57 -14.89
N PRO A 585 -26.11 -8.41 -15.84
CA PRO A 585 -24.69 -8.33 -15.50
C PRO A 585 -24.41 -7.34 -14.37
N LEU A 586 -23.44 -7.67 -13.51
CA LEU A 586 -23.19 -6.95 -12.26
C LEU A 586 -22.92 -5.45 -12.49
N HIS A 587 -22.16 -5.11 -13.52
CA HIS A 587 -21.84 -3.71 -13.87
C HIS A 587 -23.04 -2.85 -14.30
N LYS A 588 -24.22 -3.44 -14.49
CA LYS A 588 -25.47 -2.72 -14.78
C LYS A 588 -26.35 -2.54 -13.54
N CYS A 589 -25.89 -2.99 -12.39
CA CYS A 589 -26.64 -2.89 -11.16
C CYS A 589 -26.63 -1.45 -10.65
N ASP A 590 -27.82 -0.99 -10.26
CA ASP A 590 -28.02 0.25 -9.52
C ASP A 590 -28.90 -0.08 -8.33
N ILE A 591 -28.37 0.12 -7.11
CA ILE A 591 -29.06 -0.19 -5.86
C ILE A 591 -29.97 0.95 -5.38
N TYR A 592 -30.04 2.08 -6.08
CA TYR A 592 -30.90 3.22 -5.73
C TYR A 592 -32.33 2.76 -5.40
N GLN A 593 -32.91 3.30 -4.32
CA GLN A 593 -34.22 2.93 -3.76
C GLN A 593 -34.38 1.51 -3.17
N SER A 594 -33.35 0.67 -3.15
CA SER A 594 -33.41 -0.66 -2.52
C SER A 594 -33.29 -0.58 -0.99
N LYS A 595 -34.42 -0.73 -0.29
CA LYS A 595 -34.45 -0.74 1.19
C LYS A 595 -33.80 -1.99 1.77
N GLU A 596 -33.85 -3.11 1.05
CA GLU A 596 -33.21 -4.36 1.41
C GLU A 596 -31.68 -4.24 1.40
N ALA A 597 -31.14 -3.60 0.36
CA ALA A 597 -29.72 -3.29 0.28
C ALA A 597 -29.31 -2.31 1.39
N GLY A 598 -30.08 -1.23 1.59
CA GLY A 598 -29.82 -0.26 2.65
C GLY A 598 -29.86 -0.87 4.05
N LYS A 599 -30.81 -1.76 4.35
CA LYS A 599 -30.86 -2.47 5.63
C LYS A 599 -29.59 -3.28 5.88
N LEU A 600 -29.11 -4.00 4.87
CA LEU A 600 -27.90 -4.82 4.96
C LEU A 600 -26.64 -3.97 5.19
N LEU A 601 -26.52 -2.84 4.49
CA LEU A 601 -25.45 -1.88 4.65
C LEU A 601 -25.48 -1.24 6.06
N GLY A 602 -26.66 -0.76 6.47
CA GLY A 602 -26.87 -0.12 7.77
C GLY A 602 -26.60 -1.04 8.94
N ASP A 603 -27.08 -2.28 8.89
CA ASP A 603 -26.86 -3.25 9.96
C ASP A 603 -25.38 -3.66 10.07
N THR A 604 -24.66 -3.73 8.96
CA THR A 604 -23.21 -3.94 8.95
C THR A 604 -22.45 -2.76 9.55
N MET A 605 -22.80 -1.52 9.18
CA MET A 605 -22.13 -0.32 9.70
C MET A 605 -22.34 -0.13 11.21
N LYS A 606 -23.51 -0.50 11.76
CA LYS A 606 -23.79 -0.41 13.21
C LYS A 606 -22.85 -1.25 14.08
N LEU A 607 -22.17 -2.26 13.52
CA LEU A 607 -21.20 -3.04 14.27
C LEU A 607 -19.95 -2.23 14.63
N GLY A 608 -19.61 -1.19 13.84
CA GLY A 608 -18.34 -0.48 13.96
C GLY A 608 -17.16 -1.46 14.05
N PHE A 609 -16.26 -1.22 15.00
CA PHE A 609 -15.13 -2.10 15.31
C PHE A 609 -15.42 -3.06 16.48
N SER A 610 -16.68 -3.24 16.88
CA SER A 610 -17.05 -4.06 18.05
C SER A 610 -16.88 -5.57 17.84
N LYS A 611 -16.81 -6.02 16.58
CA LYS A 611 -16.65 -7.42 16.17
C LYS A 611 -15.46 -7.58 15.22
N PRO A 612 -14.84 -8.77 15.14
CA PRO A 612 -13.90 -9.09 14.08
C PRO A 612 -14.51 -8.83 12.71
N TRP A 613 -13.74 -8.21 11.80
CA TRP A 613 -14.22 -7.86 10.46
C TRP A 613 -14.81 -9.03 9.64
N PRO A 614 -14.40 -10.31 9.80
CA PRO A 614 -15.05 -11.41 9.10
C PRO A 614 -16.53 -11.60 9.47
N GLU A 615 -16.95 -11.19 10.68
CA GLU A 615 -18.36 -11.19 11.07
C GLU A 615 -19.15 -10.13 10.31
N ALA A 616 -18.60 -8.92 10.18
CA ALA A 616 -19.18 -7.85 9.37
C ALA A 616 -19.23 -8.23 7.87
N MET A 617 -18.15 -8.84 7.35
CA MET A 617 -18.09 -9.37 5.98
C MET A 617 -19.17 -10.42 5.72
N LYS A 618 -19.38 -11.34 6.69
CA LYS A 618 -20.41 -12.38 6.60
C LYS A 618 -21.81 -11.80 6.69
N LEU A 619 -22.02 -10.75 7.48
CA LEU A 619 -23.33 -10.11 7.59
C LEU A 619 -23.76 -9.53 6.23
N ILE A 620 -22.87 -8.83 5.53
CA ILE A 620 -23.19 -8.21 4.23
C ILE A 620 -23.09 -9.18 3.05
N THR A 621 -22.11 -10.08 2.99
CA THR A 621 -21.89 -10.94 1.80
C THR A 621 -22.36 -12.38 1.96
N GLY A 622 -22.70 -12.80 3.18
CA GLY A 622 -23.00 -14.19 3.52
C GLY A 622 -21.76 -15.09 3.73
N GLN A 623 -20.55 -14.56 3.55
CA GLN A 623 -19.28 -15.30 3.72
C GLN A 623 -18.20 -14.43 4.40
N PRO A 624 -17.18 -15.00 5.07
CA PRO A 624 -16.29 -14.23 5.95
C PRO A 624 -15.02 -13.65 5.30
N ASN A 625 -14.66 -14.04 4.08
CA ASN A 625 -13.34 -13.79 3.49
C ASN A 625 -13.33 -12.59 2.51
N MET A 626 -12.16 -12.00 2.32
CA MET A 626 -11.91 -11.13 1.17
C MET A 626 -11.74 -11.98 -0.10
N SER A 627 -12.24 -11.52 -1.24
CA SER A 627 -12.17 -12.25 -2.51
C SER A 627 -12.22 -11.30 -3.70
N ALA A 628 -11.34 -11.52 -4.69
CA ALA A 628 -11.34 -10.78 -5.94
C ALA A 628 -12.44 -11.24 -6.93
N LEU A 629 -13.17 -12.31 -6.63
CA LEU A 629 -14.12 -12.94 -7.56
C LEU A 629 -15.21 -11.97 -8.04
N ALA A 630 -15.81 -11.20 -7.14
CA ALA A 630 -16.85 -10.24 -7.49
C ALA A 630 -16.33 -9.13 -8.44
N MET A 631 -15.09 -8.68 -8.23
CA MET A 631 -14.43 -7.72 -9.11
C MET A 631 -14.16 -8.33 -10.50
N MET A 632 -13.67 -9.57 -10.54
CA MET A 632 -13.46 -10.29 -11.80
C MET A 632 -14.78 -10.54 -12.55
N ASN A 633 -15.87 -10.86 -11.84
CA ASN A 633 -17.22 -11.00 -12.42
C ASN A 633 -17.71 -9.67 -13.01
N TYR A 634 -17.50 -8.56 -12.31
CA TYR A 634 -17.85 -7.22 -12.78
C TYR A 634 -17.18 -6.89 -14.11
N PHE A 635 -15.86 -7.12 -14.20
CA PHE A 635 -15.03 -6.77 -15.36
C PHE A 635 -14.92 -7.87 -16.42
N LYS A 636 -15.58 -9.02 -16.24
CA LYS A 636 -15.48 -10.15 -17.19
C LYS A 636 -15.72 -9.76 -18.65
N PRO A 637 -16.74 -8.96 -19.01
CA PRO A 637 -16.97 -8.58 -20.41
C PRO A 637 -15.81 -7.74 -20.99
N LEU A 638 -15.21 -6.88 -20.17
CA LEU A 638 -14.05 -6.08 -20.58
C LEU A 638 -12.80 -6.94 -20.74
N MET A 639 -12.59 -7.88 -19.83
CA MET A 639 -11.48 -8.83 -19.92
C MET A 639 -11.52 -9.59 -21.25
N ASP A 640 -12.69 -10.12 -21.62
CA ASP A 640 -12.86 -10.86 -22.89
C ASP A 640 -12.57 -9.98 -24.11
N TRP A 641 -13.03 -8.73 -24.06
CA TRP A 641 -12.77 -7.75 -25.11
C TRP A 641 -11.26 -7.40 -25.20
N LEU A 642 -10.61 -7.13 -24.07
CA LEU A 642 -9.18 -6.80 -24.01
C LEU A 642 -8.29 -7.96 -24.47
N VAL A 643 -8.63 -9.20 -24.13
CA VAL A 643 -7.92 -10.40 -24.60
C VAL A 643 -8.01 -10.48 -26.13
N THR A 644 -9.21 -10.31 -26.68
CA THR A 644 -9.43 -10.33 -28.13
C THR A 644 -8.67 -9.22 -28.84
N GLU A 645 -8.79 -7.99 -28.33
CA GLU A 645 -8.19 -6.81 -28.95
C GLU A 645 -6.66 -6.85 -28.85
N ASN A 646 -6.08 -7.21 -27.69
CA ASN A 646 -4.63 -7.35 -27.57
C ASN A 646 -4.09 -8.52 -28.42
N GLY A 647 -4.85 -9.61 -28.55
CA GLY A 647 -4.51 -10.71 -29.44
C GLY A 647 -4.47 -10.28 -30.91
N ARG A 648 -5.43 -9.45 -31.34
CA ARG A 648 -5.51 -8.90 -32.70
C ARG A 648 -4.29 -8.04 -33.08
N HIS A 649 -3.74 -7.30 -32.13
CA HIS A 649 -2.55 -6.46 -32.33
C HIS A 649 -1.23 -7.13 -31.95
N GLY A 650 -1.26 -8.38 -31.47
CA GLY A 650 -0.05 -9.13 -31.12
C GLY A 650 0.70 -8.58 -29.90
N GLU A 651 0.00 -7.96 -28.96
CA GLU A 651 0.62 -7.31 -27.80
C GLU A 651 1.41 -8.30 -26.93
N LYS A 652 2.55 -7.84 -26.41
CA LYS A 652 3.30 -8.55 -25.37
C LYS A 652 2.84 -8.07 -23.99
N LEU A 653 2.13 -8.92 -23.27
CA LEU A 653 1.69 -8.61 -21.92
C LEU A 653 2.89 -8.41 -20.98
N GLY A 654 2.71 -7.51 -20.01
CA GLY A 654 3.81 -7.09 -19.15
C GLY A 654 4.83 -6.22 -19.88
N TRP A 655 6.01 -6.09 -19.30
CA TRP A 655 7.08 -5.21 -19.77
C TRP A 655 8.40 -6.00 -19.76
N PRO A 656 8.57 -7.01 -20.65
CA PRO A 656 9.78 -7.83 -20.68
C PRO A 656 11.04 -6.99 -20.92
N GLN A 657 10.93 -5.85 -21.60
CA GLN A 657 11.99 -4.86 -21.70
C GLN A 657 11.96 -3.89 -20.50
N TYR A 658 12.02 -4.45 -19.29
CA TYR A 658 11.79 -3.71 -18.04
C TYR A 658 12.83 -2.61 -17.77
N ASN A 659 14.04 -2.70 -18.35
CA ASN A 659 15.09 -1.69 -18.23
C ASN A 659 14.88 -0.46 -19.12
N TRP A 660 13.88 -0.47 -20.00
CA TRP A 660 13.63 0.65 -20.91
C TRP A 660 13.14 1.89 -20.15
N THR A 661 13.68 3.06 -20.53
CA THR A 661 13.21 4.38 -20.09
C THR A 661 13.24 5.37 -21.26
N PRO A 662 12.46 6.47 -21.24
CA PRO A 662 12.56 7.51 -22.27
C PRO A 662 13.98 8.09 -22.40
N ALA A 663 14.74 8.14 -21.31
CA ALA A 663 16.12 8.61 -21.31
C ALA A 663 17.08 7.63 -22.01
N SER A 664 16.93 6.31 -21.79
CA SER A 664 17.77 5.31 -22.46
C SER A 664 17.52 5.30 -23.98
N ALA A 665 16.27 5.45 -24.42
CA ALA A 665 15.92 5.55 -25.84
C ALA A 665 16.59 6.76 -26.52
N ARG A 666 16.59 7.93 -25.87
CA ARG A 666 17.28 9.12 -26.39
C ARG A 666 18.80 8.91 -26.47
N SER A 667 19.39 8.17 -25.53
CA SER A 667 20.83 7.88 -25.54
C SER A 667 21.24 6.92 -26.66
N GLU A 668 20.45 5.88 -26.93
CA GLU A 668 20.70 4.90 -28.00
C GLU A 668 20.65 5.55 -29.39
N ASN A 669 19.73 6.48 -29.61
CA ASN A 669 19.65 7.24 -30.86
C ASN A 669 20.87 8.14 -31.12
N PHE A 670 21.55 8.61 -30.05
CA PHE A 670 22.82 9.35 -30.19
C PHE A 670 24.01 8.44 -30.52
N PHE A 671 24.02 7.21 -30.02
CA PHE A 671 25.09 6.24 -30.32
C PHE A 671 24.91 5.58 -31.70
N SER A 672 23.69 5.49 -32.23
CA SER A 672 23.45 5.00 -33.61
C SER A 672 24.01 5.93 -34.70
N ALA A 673 24.46 7.14 -34.35
CA ALA A 673 25.10 8.09 -35.26
C ALA A 673 26.65 8.03 -35.21
N SER A 674 27.24 7.17 -34.39
CA SER A 674 28.70 7.05 -34.21
C SER A 674 29.11 5.59 -34.24
N ASP A 675 29.95 5.19 -35.20
CA ASP A 675 30.54 3.84 -35.40
C ASP A 675 31.45 3.36 -34.23
N ARG A 676 31.27 3.90 -33.02
CA ARG A 676 32.09 3.63 -31.83
C ARG A 676 31.34 2.77 -30.83
N VAL A 677 32.05 1.81 -30.27
CA VAL A 677 31.55 0.87 -29.27
C VAL A 677 32.04 1.26 -27.87
N ASN A 678 31.21 1.05 -26.85
CA ASN A 678 31.61 1.23 -25.47
C ASN A 678 32.37 -0.01 -24.96
N PHE A 679 33.60 0.16 -24.49
CA PHE A 679 34.41 -0.88 -23.87
C PHE A 679 35.03 -0.34 -22.57
N LEU A 680 34.66 -0.90 -21.42
CA LEU A 680 35.07 -0.46 -20.07
C LEU A 680 34.83 1.04 -19.79
N GLY A 681 33.70 1.59 -20.23
CA GLY A 681 33.36 3.00 -20.02
C GLY A 681 34.07 3.97 -20.97
N MET A 682 34.86 3.45 -21.93
CA MET A 682 35.50 4.24 -22.98
C MET A 682 34.81 4.03 -24.32
N SER A 683 34.62 5.12 -25.08
CA SER A 683 34.11 5.07 -26.45
C SER A 683 35.26 4.80 -27.43
N LEU A 684 35.37 3.58 -27.94
CA LEU A 684 36.46 3.11 -28.80
C LEU A 684 35.98 2.67 -30.19
N GLU A 685 36.88 2.60 -31.16
CA GLU A 685 36.57 1.93 -32.43
C GLU A 685 36.44 0.41 -32.22
N PRO A 686 35.64 -0.30 -33.04
CA PRO A 686 35.43 -1.74 -32.89
C PRO A 686 36.72 -2.57 -32.89
N GLN A 687 37.75 -2.14 -33.63
CA GLN A 687 39.06 -2.79 -33.63
C GLN A 687 39.81 -2.58 -32.31
N GLN A 688 39.75 -1.39 -31.73
CA GLN A 688 40.38 -1.07 -30.44
C GLN A 688 39.71 -1.82 -29.29
N ALA A 689 38.38 -1.95 -29.32
CA ALA A 689 37.64 -2.75 -28.34
C ALA A 689 37.98 -4.24 -28.41
N ARG A 690 38.11 -4.82 -29.62
CA ARG A 690 38.58 -6.21 -29.80
C ARG A 690 39.99 -6.41 -29.28
N MET A 691 40.91 -5.48 -29.55
CA MET A 691 42.26 -5.51 -28.99
C MET A 691 42.22 -5.49 -27.46
N GLY A 692 41.39 -4.62 -26.86
CA GLY A 692 41.17 -4.57 -25.42
C GLY A 692 40.64 -5.89 -24.85
N GLN A 693 39.71 -6.56 -25.53
CA GLN A 693 39.20 -7.88 -25.12
C GLN A 693 40.30 -8.95 -25.10
N TRP A 694 41.16 -8.99 -26.13
CA TRP A 694 42.30 -9.92 -26.18
C TRP A 694 43.33 -9.64 -25.08
N VAL A 695 43.58 -8.36 -24.76
CA VAL A 695 44.48 -7.97 -23.67
C VAL A 695 43.92 -8.40 -22.31
N LEU A 696 42.63 -8.19 -22.05
CA LEU A 696 41.98 -8.64 -20.81
C LEU A 696 41.96 -10.16 -20.69
N LEU A 697 41.70 -10.88 -21.79
CA LEU A 697 41.76 -12.33 -21.81
C LEU A 697 43.17 -12.82 -21.47
N PHE A 698 44.20 -12.24 -22.09
CA PHE A 698 45.59 -12.58 -21.80
C PHE A 698 45.97 -12.29 -20.36
N LEU A 699 45.59 -11.11 -19.82
CA LEU A 699 45.81 -10.75 -18.43
C LEU A 699 45.09 -11.72 -17.48
N GLY A 700 43.84 -12.08 -17.77
CA GLY A 700 43.07 -13.04 -16.98
C GLY A 700 43.71 -14.43 -16.96
N VAL A 701 44.14 -14.93 -18.12
CA VAL A 701 44.85 -16.22 -18.22
C VAL A 701 46.20 -16.17 -17.51
N ALA A 702 46.96 -15.08 -17.66
CA ALA A 702 48.24 -14.90 -16.98
C ALA A 702 48.06 -14.86 -15.45
N LEU A 703 47.03 -14.17 -14.94
CA LEU A 703 46.70 -14.15 -13.51
C LEU A 703 46.29 -15.54 -13.01
N LEU A 704 45.50 -16.28 -13.79
CA LEU A 704 45.10 -17.66 -13.47
C LEU A 704 46.33 -18.58 -13.37
N VAL A 705 47.25 -18.51 -14.34
CA VAL A 705 48.48 -19.31 -14.32
C VAL A 705 49.38 -18.90 -13.15
N ALA A 706 49.52 -17.62 -12.87
CA ALA A 706 50.31 -17.12 -11.74
C ALA A 706 49.73 -17.58 -10.39
N THR A 707 48.41 -17.52 -10.22
CA THR A 707 47.73 -17.96 -9.00
C THR A 707 47.82 -19.47 -8.80
N VAL A 708 47.66 -20.27 -9.87
CA VAL A 708 47.86 -21.72 -9.83
C VAL A 708 49.32 -22.07 -9.49
N GLY A 709 50.28 -21.37 -10.11
CA GLY A 709 51.71 -21.56 -9.83
C GLY A 709 52.09 -21.20 -8.38
N LEU A 710 51.54 -20.10 -7.85
CA LEU A 710 51.70 -19.71 -6.45
C LEU A 710 51.07 -20.75 -5.51
N ALA A 711 49.87 -21.24 -5.81
CA ALA A 711 49.19 -22.27 -5.04
C ALA A 711 50.00 -23.58 -5.02
N GLN A 712 50.51 -24.04 -6.17
CA GLN A 712 51.38 -25.22 -6.25
C GLN A 712 52.68 -25.03 -5.48
N ARG A 713 53.31 -23.86 -5.57
CA ARG A 713 54.55 -23.58 -4.85
C ARG A 713 54.32 -23.54 -3.33
N LEU A 714 53.24 -22.92 -2.88
CA LEU A 714 52.83 -22.91 -1.47
C LEU A 714 52.52 -24.33 -0.98
N PHE A 715 51.84 -25.14 -1.80
CA PHE A 715 51.56 -26.54 -1.48
C PHE A 715 52.84 -27.38 -1.38
N SER A 716 53.78 -27.20 -2.31
CA SER A 716 55.09 -27.89 -2.30
C SER A 716 55.95 -27.49 -1.11
N ILE A 717 55.97 -26.22 -0.72
CA ILE A 717 56.69 -25.75 0.48
C ILE A 717 56.07 -26.35 1.76
N ARG A 718 54.73 -26.44 1.82
CA ARG A 718 54.03 -27.10 2.93
C ARG A 718 54.34 -28.59 3.00
N HIS A 719 54.45 -29.26 1.86
CA HIS A 719 54.78 -30.69 1.79
C HIS A 719 56.25 -31.00 2.10
N HIS A 720 57.19 -30.11 1.75
CA HIS A 720 58.61 -30.27 2.12
C HIS A 720 58.91 -29.97 3.59
N ARG A 721 58.11 -29.14 4.27
CA ARG A 721 58.19 -29.00 5.74
C ARG A 721 57.64 -30.20 6.51
N LEU A 722 56.87 -31.09 5.87
CA LEU A 722 56.28 -32.29 6.48
C LEU A 722 57.04 -33.59 6.16
N ARG A 723 58.14 -33.53 5.41
CA ARG A 723 59.02 -34.67 5.11
C ARG A 723 60.47 -34.33 5.44
N GLN A 724 60.76 -34.13 6.73
CA GLN A 724 62.08 -34.36 7.30
C GLN A 724 61.98 -35.63 8.20
N PRO A 725 62.81 -36.66 8.03
CA PRO A 725 62.64 -37.95 8.71
C PRO A 725 63.21 -37.94 10.14
N GLN A 726 62.45 -38.44 11.11
CA GLN A 726 62.98 -39.04 12.33
C GLN A 726 63.56 -40.42 11.98
N PHE A 727 64.88 -40.58 12.14
CA PHE A 727 65.56 -41.83 12.48
C PHE A 727 66.03 -41.64 13.94
N GLY A 728 65.86 -42.49 14.95
CA GLY A 728 65.54 -43.92 15.02
C GLY A 728 66.73 -44.65 15.67
N SER A 729 66.61 -45.09 16.93
CA SER A 729 67.34 -46.27 17.44
C SER A 729 66.75 -46.79 18.76
N GLU A 730 66.42 -48.09 18.74
CA GLU A 730 66.13 -48.99 19.85
C GLU A 730 67.25 -49.00 20.92
N VAL A 731 66.95 -49.46 22.15
CA VAL A 731 67.56 -50.68 22.75
C VAL A 731 66.80 -51.08 24.03
N GLU A 732 66.58 -52.39 24.10
CA GLU A 732 66.03 -53.27 25.13
C GLU A 732 66.73 -53.33 26.51
N LEU A 733 65.97 -53.87 27.49
CA LEU A 733 66.33 -54.86 28.53
C LEU A 733 67.38 -54.59 29.66
N ARG A 734 66.83 -54.71 30.88
CA ARG A 734 67.18 -55.60 32.02
C ARG A 734 68.34 -55.31 33.01
N HIS A 735 67.90 -55.35 34.27
CA HIS A 735 68.49 -55.88 35.52
C HIS A 735 69.70 -55.17 36.16
N SER A 736 69.42 -54.36 37.18
CA SER A 736 69.55 -54.74 38.62
C SER A 736 68.81 -53.73 39.50
#